data_AF-A0A847LLX8-F1
#
_entry.id   AF-A0A847LLX8-F1
#
_cell.length_a   1.000
_cell.length_b   1.000
_cell.length_c   1.000
_cell.angle_alpha   90.00
_cell.angle_beta   90.00
_cell.angle_gamma   90.00
#
_symmetry.space_group_name_H-M   'P 1'
#
loop_
_entity.id
_entity.type
_entity.pdbx_description
1 polymer ?
#
loop_
_entity_poly.entity_id
_entity_poly.type
_entity_poly.pdbx_seq_one_letter_code
_entity_poly.pdbx_strand_id
1 'polypeptide(L)'
;MSTPIPLHQPPHGPRPSFQARLHREIARVLRGPEDRRRAPSPVDGPPRRPWASLFLVAGLALLIGVWGCENEQKTPRGVVSGWVLDTQGNRVIGAKVTSHRSLYEAVTGKDGRYAFTSLDAGSHRLLVQRDGYQPASRTISLDFGQVDQAVDFTLEPLPNRLAWSVFSRAPTAVVIDATSVEPMRCVAVYQGEHLPALRTPPSDPGLEHRFTLSPLRPDTVYHLQIEGETPDGRRYLSASSTFRPTPTGDEPGPPPAPDPVILSQTHEGPRLAWGYPGTDPLAGFRIWRGTGDSPLTLWRDETLVAGIERFVVDGYASPGVRLRFALEAVDLDGNVSSRTSEVVLYPAGELTADVTWKAAWSPIDLAGDIWVPAGVTFTVEPGVTVRVAASDASQLGYDPNACEIVADGRLLIGASASLPVRFISASAQPTRTDWQGIRVRTPQGVTGSVLAGLAVNNARAGLLVSDTALTVSAFEARSCETGLLIQGASGTRLAGLSCVDCGTALAADGTIGCRVGDLTVRGGATGVALRGNRLFTLAGFDIRDVLGTGLQLEDTASTTVRGGVVAADRLGMSIKAGSSTVEFVTVDAPAGVLVDGGNRPDLRNCILVNREAPGTGYGLEERTAGRSYPWNNIFGFLSPTKNCSQSGAPILNTDPRFVGGGSADYDYHLREGSPLLGAADDGGQMGAYGWAGD
;
A
#
# COMPACT_ATOMS: atom_id res chain seq x y z
N MET A 1 -78.80 10.40 -69.62
CA MET A 1 -78.96 11.83 -69.32
C MET A 1 -77.97 12.18 -68.21
N SER A 2 -77.01 13.09 -68.36
CA SER A 2 -76.64 13.92 -69.51
C SER A 2 -75.16 14.34 -69.42
N THR A 3 -74.50 14.52 -70.55
CA THR A 3 -73.25 15.29 -70.74
C THR A 3 -73.58 16.78 -71.00
N PRO A 4 -72.61 17.69 -71.22
CA PRO A 4 -71.33 17.96 -70.53
C PRO A 4 -71.29 19.45 -70.08
N ILE A 5 -70.23 20.23 -70.42
CA ILE A 5 -70.06 21.72 -70.42
C ILE A 5 -69.34 22.33 -69.16
N PRO A 6 -68.46 23.35 -69.32
CA PRO A 6 -67.06 23.22 -68.88
C PRO A 6 -66.45 24.47 -68.17
N LEU A 7 -65.10 24.55 -68.16
CA LEU A 7 -64.27 25.77 -68.08
C LEU A 7 -64.44 26.73 -66.87
N HIS A 8 -63.39 26.83 -66.04
CA HIS A 8 -62.73 28.12 -65.77
C HIS A 8 -61.34 27.95 -65.11
N GLN A 9 -60.30 28.53 -65.72
CA GLN A 9 -59.20 29.16 -64.97
C GLN A 9 -59.59 30.64 -64.77
N PRO A 10 -59.44 31.20 -63.56
CA PRO A 10 -58.31 32.11 -63.29
C PRO A 10 -57.87 32.11 -61.79
N PRO A 11 -56.97 32.99 -61.34
CA PRO A 11 -55.82 33.63 -62.00
C PRO A 11 -54.48 33.14 -61.39
N HIS A 12 -53.35 33.57 -61.95
CA HIS A 12 -52.04 33.37 -61.31
C HIS A 12 -51.90 34.25 -60.04
N GLY A 13 -52.00 33.64 -58.86
CA GLY A 13 -51.59 34.28 -57.60
C GLY A 13 -50.07 34.52 -57.54
N PRO A 14 -49.61 35.49 -56.71
CA PRO A 14 -48.21 35.86 -56.64
C PRO A 14 -47.32 34.70 -56.17
N ARG A 15 -46.10 34.60 -56.73
CA ARG A 15 -45.11 33.60 -56.30
C ARG A 15 -44.79 33.81 -54.81
N PRO A 16 -44.80 32.75 -53.97
CA PRO A 16 -44.50 32.88 -52.55
C PRO A 16 -43.05 33.35 -52.34
N SER A 17 -42.85 34.21 -51.33
CA SER A 17 -41.53 34.70 -50.93
C SER A 17 -40.61 33.57 -50.47
N PHE A 18 -39.31 33.83 -50.47
CA PHE A 18 -38.27 32.86 -50.09
C PHE A 18 -38.51 32.23 -48.70
N GLN A 19 -38.91 33.04 -47.70
CA GLN A 19 -39.27 32.56 -46.36
C GLN A 19 -40.46 31.58 -46.35
N ALA A 20 -41.45 31.76 -47.25
CA ALA A 20 -42.61 30.87 -47.36
C ALA A 20 -42.33 29.56 -48.12
N ARG A 21 -41.19 29.45 -48.81
CA ARG A 21 -40.64 28.17 -49.27
C ARG A 21 -39.87 27.47 -48.15
N LEU A 22 -38.98 28.21 -47.47
CA LEU A 22 -38.14 27.69 -46.39
C LEU A 22 -38.96 27.05 -45.25
N HIS A 23 -40.04 27.69 -44.78
CA HIS A 23 -40.93 27.08 -43.78
C HIS A 23 -41.60 25.78 -44.24
N ARG A 24 -41.92 25.66 -45.54
CA ARG A 24 -42.58 24.47 -46.09
C ARG A 24 -41.61 23.29 -46.26
N GLU A 25 -40.33 23.59 -46.44
CA GLU A 25 -39.24 22.62 -46.55
C GLU A 25 -38.85 22.10 -45.16
N ILE A 26 -38.76 22.99 -44.16
CA ILE A 26 -38.55 22.62 -42.74
C ILE A 26 -39.67 21.70 -42.22
N ALA A 27 -40.93 22.02 -42.50
CA ALA A 27 -42.07 21.19 -42.10
C ALA A 27 -42.09 19.81 -42.79
N ARG A 28 -41.38 19.64 -43.92
CA ARG A 28 -41.23 18.38 -44.65
C ARG A 28 -40.11 17.50 -44.11
N VAL A 29 -39.08 18.09 -43.50
CA VAL A 29 -37.97 17.38 -42.85
C VAL A 29 -38.39 16.87 -41.46
N LEU A 30 -39.26 17.58 -40.76
CA LEU A 30 -39.69 17.24 -39.39
C LEU A 30 -40.81 16.19 -39.28
N ARG A 31 -41.36 15.70 -40.40
CA ARG A 31 -42.33 14.59 -40.41
C ARG A 31 -41.72 13.38 -41.11
N GLY A 32 -41.17 12.47 -40.31
CA GLY A 32 -40.77 11.14 -40.78
C GLY A 32 -42.00 10.33 -41.26
N PRO A 33 -41.80 9.29 -42.09
CA PRO A 33 -42.90 8.44 -42.55
C PRO A 33 -43.46 7.59 -41.41
N GLU A 34 -44.78 7.63 -41.23
CA GLU A 34 -45.50 6.55 -40.55
C GLU A 34 -45.41 5.29 -41.41
N ASP A 35 -44.98 4.16 -40.85
CA ASP A 35 -45.26 2.85 -41.44
C ASP A 35 -46.12 2.00 -40.49
N ARG A 36 -47.09 1.31 -41.07
CA ARG A 36 -48.07 0.48 -40.39
C ARG A 36 -47.68 -0.98 -40.56
N ARG A 37 -47.47 -1.72 -39.48
CA ARG A 37 -47.69 -3.18 -39.44
C ARG A 37 -47.95 -3.72 -38.03
N ARG A 38 -49.05 -4.47 -37.94
CA ARG A 38 -49.51 -5.42 -36.89
C ARG A 38 -48.58 -6.67 -36.84
N ALA A 39 -48.52 -7.57 -35.86
CA ALA A 39 -49.12 -7.86 -34.53
C ALA A 39 -48.18 -8.92 -33.82
N PRO A 40 -48.47 -9.67 -32.72
CA PRO A 40 -49.73 -9.86 -31.94
C PRO A 40 -49.60 -9.78 -30.38
N SER A 41 -50.72 -10.05 -29.70
CA SER A 41 -50.91 -10.00 -28.24
C SER A 41 -50.35 -11.22 -27.46
N PRO A 42 -50.18 -11.10 -26.14
CA PRO A 42 -51.10 -11.79 -25.20
C PRO A 42 -51.58 -10.87 -24.04
N VAL A 43 -52.89 -10.85 -23.70
CA VAL A 43 -53.64 -11.67 -22.71
C VAL A 43 -53.50 -11.20 -21.24
N ASP A 44 -54.66 -11.08 -20.60
CA ASP A 44 -54.99 -10.37 -19.35
C ASP A 44 -54.31 -10.80 -18.04
N GLY A 45 -54.23 -9.85 -17.10
CA GLY A 45 -53.98 -10.06 -15.67
C GLY A 45 -54.29 -8.82 -14.82
N PRO A 46 -55.31 -8.83 -13.93
CA PRO A 46 -55.70 -7.68 -13.11
C PRO A 46 -55.28 -7.88 -11.61
N PRO A 47 -55.73 -7.07 -10.63
CA PRO A 47 -55.03 -5.85 -10.20
C PRO A 47 -54.75 -5.79 -8.67
N ARG A 48 -53.96 -4.82 -8.17
CA ARG A 48 -54.33 -3.91 -7.03
C ARG A 48 -53.19 -3.03 -6.42
N ARG A 49 -53.54 -1.76 -6.29
CA ARG A 49 -53.15 -0.67 -5.35
C ARG A 49 -53.10 -1.07 -3.83
N PRO A 50 -52.85 -0.15 -2.85
CA PRO A 50 -51.99 1.07 -2.76
C PRO A 50 -51.25 1.21 -1.39
N TRP A 51 -50.62 2.37 -1.10
CA TRP A 51 -50.42 3.11 0.19
C TRP A 51 -49.03 3.78 0.25
N ALA A 52 -48.79 4.95 0.85
CA ALA A 52 -49.67 6.04 1.33
C ALA A 52 -48.84 7.35 1.48
N SER A 53 -49.54 8.49 1.70
CA SER A 53 -49.19 9.75 2.41
C SER A 53 -47.72 10.18 2.65
N LEU A 54 -47.31 11.45 2.73
CA LEU A 54 -47.81 12.83 2.58
C LEU A 54 -46.87 13.69 3.47
N PHE A 55 -46.37 14.87 3.06
CA PHE A 55 -46.02 16.07 3.89
C PHE A 55 -45.33 17.13 2.97
N LEU A 56 -45.92 18.31 2.72
CA LEU A 56 -45.75 19.62 3.43
C LEU A 56 -44.48 20.39 2.99
N VAL A 57 -44.39 21.68 2.59
CA VAL A 57 -45.24 22.82 2.10
C VAL A 57 -44.32 24.09 2.16
N ALA A 58 -44.66 25.16 1.42
CA ALA A 58 -44.02 26.51 1.36
C ALA A 58 -42.69 26.62 0.56
N GLY A 59 -42.38 27.68 -0.22
CA GLY A 59 -43.05 28.93 -0.63
C GLY A 59 -42.30 29.53 -1.87
N LEU A 60 -42.52 30.74 -2.42
CA LEU A 60 -43.44 31.86 -2.16
C LEU A 60 -43.66 32.68 -3.49
N ALA A 61 -44.34 33.83 -3.41
CA ALA A 61 -44.72 34.80 -4.46
C ALA A 61 -43.57 35.77 -4.92
N LEU A 62 -43.72 36.80 -5.79
CA LEU A 62 -44.87 37.48 -6.45
C LEU A 62 -44.43 38.22 -7.77
N LEU A 63 -45.42 38.81 -8.46
CA LEU A 63 -45.43 39.51 -9.76
C LEU A 63 -44.69 40.89 -9.87
N ILE A 64 -44.24 41.18 -11.10
CA ILE A 64 -44.31 42.42 -11.93
C ILE A 64 -43.88 43.78 -11.31
N GLY A 65 -42.95 44.48 -11.99
CA GLY A 65 -42.80 45.95 -11.82
C GLY A 65 -41.71 46.66 -12.66
N VAL A 66 -42.13 47.34 -13.74
CA VAL A 66 -41.49 48.53 -14.37
C VAL A 66 -40.23 48.32 -15.26
N TRP A 67 -40.19 49.15 -16.33
CA TRP A 67 -39.21 49.18 -17.41
C TRP A 67 -37.77 49.56 -17.00
N GLY A 68 -36.80 48.93 -17.67
CA GLY A 68 -35.45 49.45 -17.94
C GLY A 68 -35.20 49.42 -19.45
N CYS A 69 -34.45 50.39 -19.98
CA CYS A 69 -34.49 50.74 -21.41
C CYS A 69 -33.98 49.69 -22.40
N GLU A 70 -34.74 49.59 -23.49
CA GLU A 70 -34.32 49.39 -24.88
C GLU A 70 -32.82 49.50 -25.19
N ASN A 71 -32.23 48.38 -25.65
CA ASN A 71 -31.12 48.36 -26.62
C ASN A 71 -30.90 46.93 -27.19
N GLU A 72 -31.86 46.41 -27.97
CA GLU A 72 -31.56 45.28 -28.86
C GLU A 72 -30.69 45.78 -30.03
N GLN A 73 -29.39 45.94 -29.78
CA GLN A 73 -28.43 45.77 -30.87
C GLN A 73 -28.52 44.31 -31.31
N LYS A 74 -29.30 44.04 -32.37
CA LYS A 74 -29.15 42.82 -33.15
C LYS A 74 -27.79 42.86 -33.82
N THR A 75 -26.81 42.34 -33.09
CA THR A 75 -25.41 42.23 -33.49
C THR A 75 -25.25 41.12 -34.53
N PRO A 76 -24.86 41.42 -35.79
CA PRO A 76 -24.46 40.42 -36.77
C PRO A 76 -23.56 39.32 -36.18
N ARG A 77 -24.14 38.13 -36.03
CA ARG A 77 -23.43 36.90 -35.67
C ARG A 77 -22.81 36.27 -36.91
N GLY A 78 -21.62 35.71 -36.74
CA GLY A 78 -20.89 35.05 -37.81
C GLY A 78 -21.48 33.69 -38.19
N VAL A 79 -21.11 33.21 -39.38
CA VAL A 79 -21.46 31.89 -39.92
C VAL A 79 -20.18 31.14 -40.20
N VAL A 80 -20.09 29.88 -39.77
CA VAL A 80 -18.92 29.02 -40.00
C VAL A 80 -19.36 27.69 -40.59
N SER A 81 -18.74 27.25 -41.69
CA SER A 81 -18.93 25.89 -42.21
C SER A 81 -17.63 25.29 -42.73
N GLY A 82 -17.61 23.96 -42.83
CA GLY A 82 -16.48 23.18 -43.31
C GLY A 82 -16.80 21.70 -43.37
N TRP A 83 -15.81 20.90 -43.78
CA TRP A 83 -15.85 19.45 -43.85
C TRP A 83 -15.12 18.82 -42.67
N VAL A 84 -15.57 17.64 -42.24
CA VAL A 84 -14.78 16.75 -41.37
C VAL A 84 -14.39 15.51 -42.18
N LEU A 85 -13.07 15.32 -42.30
CA LEU A 85 -12.43 14.21 -43.00
C LEU A 85 -11.72 13.28 -42.00
N ASP A 86 -11.45 12.04 -42.39
CA ASP A 86 -10.42 11.24 -41.73
C ASP A 86 -9.05 11.42 -42.43
N THR A 87 -8.00 10.83 -41.86
CA THR A 87 -6.64 10.84 -42.43
C THR A 87 -6.50 10.11 -43.77
N GLN A 88 -7.52 9.37 -44.21
CA GLN A 88 -7.58 8.69 -45.52
C GLN A 88 -8.42 9.49 -46.54
N GLY A 89 -9.03 10.61 -46.14
CA GLY A 89 -9.87 11.46 -46.98
C GLY A 89 -11.36 11.07 -47.01
N ASN A 90 -11.79 10.10 -46.21
CA ASN A 90 -13.20 9.72 -46.10
C ASN A 90 -14.01 10.80 -45.36
N ARG A 91 -15.31 10.90 -45.67
CA ARG A 91 -16.23 11.84 -45.02
C ARG A 91 -16.67 11.32 -43.65
N VAL A 92 -16.38 12.05 -42.58
CA VAL A 92 -16.79 11.63 -41.23
C VAL A 92 -18.23 12.08 -40.97
N ILE A 93 -19.16 11.13 -40.98
CA ILE A 93 -20.59 11.36 -40.74
C ILE A 93 -20.90 11.32 -39.23
N GLY A 94 -21.72 12.26 -38.76
CA GLY A 94 -22.14 12.34 -37.36
C GLY A 94 -21.07 12.89 -36.40
N ALA A 95 -20.01 13.52 -36.90
CA ALA A 95 -19.03 14.21 -36.07
C ALA A 95 -19.66 15.47 -35.47
N LYS A 96 -19.53 15.63 -34.16
CA LYS A 96 -20.06 16.75 -33.38
C LYS A 96 -18.99 17.84 -33.28
N VAL A 97 -19.30 19.03 -33.80
CA VAL A 97 -18.49 20.24 -33.71
C VAL A 97 -19.10 21.15 -32.65
N THR A 98 -18.34 21.49 -31.61
CA THR A 98 -18.76 22.36 -30.52
C THR A 98 -17.95 23.64 -30.51
N SER A 99 -18.61 24.79 -30.37
CA SER A 99 -17.95 26.10 -30.22
C SER A 99 -17.82 26.47 -28.75
N HIS A 100 -16.61 26.49 -28.19
CA HIS A 100 -16.40 26.74 -26.75
C HIS A 100 -16.88 28.10 -26.25
N ARG A 101 -17.07 29.09 -27.14
CA ARG A 101 -17.47 30.45 -26.76
C ARG A 101 -18.99 30.66 -26.75
N SER A 102 -19.66 30.34 -27.86
CA SER A 102 -21.14 30.45 -27.95
C SER A 102 -21.85 29.22 -27.41
N LEU A 103 -21.13 28.15 -27.04
CA LEU A 103 -21.64 26.87 -26.54
C LEU A 103 -22.63 26.17 -27.50
N TYR A 104 -22.64 26.56 -28.77
CA TYR A 104 -23.44 25.94 -29.81
C TYR A 104 -22.74 24.72 -30.41
N GLU A 105 -23.56 23.83 -30.96
CA GLU A 105 -23.15 22.54 -31.51
C GLU A 105 -23.68 22.39 -32.93
N ALA A 106 -22.89 21.77 -33.81
CA ALA A 106 -23.27 21.35 -35.15
C ALA A 106 -22.85 19.90 -35.35
N VAL A 107 -23.59 19.13 -36.16
CA VAL A 107 -23.28 17.72 -36.45
C VAL A 107 -23.09 17.57 -37.96
N THR A 108 -22.09 16.81 -38.39
CA THR A 108 -21.84 16.60 -39.83
C THR A 108 -22.95 15.80 -40.50
N GLY A 109 -23.36 16.27 -41.68
CA GLY A 109 -24.32 15.60 -42.54
C GLY A 109 -23.78 14.31 -43.17
N LYS A 110 -24.60 13.66 -44.01
CA LYS A 110 -24.22 12.45 -44.77
C LYS A 110 -23.09 12.68 -45.78
N ASP A 111 -22.78 13.93 -46.07
CA ASP A 111 -21.68 14.40 -46.91
C ASP A 111 -20.41 14.75 -46.11
N GLY A 112 -20.47 14.69 -44.76
CA GLY A 112 -19.37 15.09 -43.87
C GLY A 112 -19.27 16.60 -43.64
N ARG A 113 -20.25 17.41 -44.07
CA ARG A 113 -20.24 18.86 -43.88
C ARG A 113 -20.95 19.28 -42.59
N TYR A 114 -20.39 20.26 -41.86
CA TYR A 114 -21.06 20.92 -40.74
C TYR A 114 -21.26 22.42 -41.02
N ALA A 115 -22.19 23.06 -40.29
CA ALA A 115 -22.35 24.52 -40.31
C ALA A 115 -22.93 25.06 -38.98
N PHE A 116 -22.36 26.17 -38.50
CA PHE A 116 -22.96 27.06 -37.53
C PHE A 116 -23.56 28.27 -38.25
N THR A 117 -24.84 28.55 -38.04
CA THR A 117 -25.55 29.68 -38.66
C THR A 117 -25.55 30.95 -37.81
N SER A 118 -24.98 30.91 -36.61
CA SER A 118 -24.97 32.04 -35.68
C SER A 118 -23.90 31.82 -34.59
N LEU A 119 -22.72 32.42 -34.72
CA LEU A 119 -21.69 32.48 -33.68
C LEU A 119 -21.43 33.94 -33.28
N ASP A 120 -21.07 34.19 -32.02
CA ASP A 120 -20.71 35.53 -31.56
C ASP A 120 -19.37 36.00 -32.18
N ALA A 121 -19.03 37.28 -32.06
CA ALA A 121 -17.80 37.82 -32.66
C ALA A 121 -16.56 37.69 -31.74
N GLY A 122 -15.42 37.32 -32.32
CA GLY A 122 -14.08 37.23 -31.73
C GLY A 122 -13.48 35.80 -31.80
N SER A 123 -12.69 35.38 -30.82
CA SER A 123 -11.96 34.09 -30.88
C SER A 123 -12.81 32.89 -30.43
N HIS A 124 -12.91 31.85 -31.27
CA HIS A 124 -13.60 30.59 -31.01
C HIS A 124 -12.63 29.43 -31.14
N ARG A 125 -12.46 28.64 -30.07
CA ARG A 125 -11.96 27.27 -30.20
C ARG A 125 -13.13 26.39 -30.59
N LEU A 126 -13.05 25.81 -31.79
CA LEU A 126 -13.95 24.77 -32.26
C LEU A 126 -13.33 23.41 -31.94
N LEU A 127 -14.10 22.52 -31.30
CA LEU A 127 -13.72 21.16 -30.95
C LEU A 127 -14.59 20.18 -31.74
N VAL A 128 -13.96 19.21 -32.42
CA VAL A 128 -14.66 18.15 -33.17
C VAL A 128 -14.45 16.82 -32.46
N GLN A 129 -15.56 16.11 -32.21
CA GLN A 129 -15.57 14.81 -31.53
C GLN A 129 -16.44 13.81 -32.30
N ARG A 130 -15.95 12.57 -32.41
CA ARG A 130 -16.68 11.45 -32.98
C ARG A 130 -16.14 10.16 -32.36
N ASP A 131 -17.01 9.29 -31.89
CA ASP A 131 -16.60 7.98 -31.35
C ASP A 131 -15.80 7.20 -32.39
N GLY A 132 -14.70 6.56 -31.97
CA GLY A 132 -13.75 5.90 -32.86
C GLY A 132 -12.62 6.79 -33.40
N TYR A 133 -12.63 8.09 -33.10
CA TYR A 133 -11.61 9.07 -33.52
C TYR A 133 -11.01 9.86 -32.34
N GLN A 134 -9.78 10.34 -32.51
CA GLN A 134 -9.18 11.36 -31.65
C GLN A 134 -9.89 12.71 -31.87
N PRO A 135 -10.12 13.51 -30.80
CA PRO A 135 -10.75 14.82 -30.94
C PRO A 135 -9.78 15.85 -31.54
N ALA A 136 -10.19 16.53 -32.61
CA ALA A 136 -9.43 17.64 -33.19
C ALA A 136 -9.97 18.99 -32.70
N SER A 137 -9.12 20.00 -32.58
CA SER A 137 -9.60 21.37 -32.29
C SER A 137 -8.82 22.42 -33.06
N ARG A 138 -9.53 23.48 -33.49
CA ARG A 138 -8.98 24.60 -34.26
C ARG A 138 -9.49 25.91 -33.68
N THR A 139 -8.60 26.88 -33.49
CA THR A 139 -8.98 28.24 -33.10
C THR A 139 -9.17 29.09 -34.35
N ILE A 140 -10.28 29.82 -34.41
CA ILE A 140 -10.60 30.80 -35.44
C ILE A 140 -10.96 32.14 -34.78
N SER A 141 -10.79 33.24 -35.50
CA SER A 141 -11.30 34.56 -35.09
C SER A 141 -12.37 35.00 -36.09
N LEU A 142 -13.52 35.42 -35.57
CA LEU A 142 -14.67 35.87 -36.35
C LEU A 142 -14.94 37.34 -36.11
N ASP A 143 -14.86 38.14 -37.16
CA ASP A 143 -15.38 39.51 -37.15
C ASP A 143 -16.92 39.51 -37.19
N PHE A 144 -17.47 40.68 -36.89
CA PHE A 144 -18.91 40.90 -36.75
C PHE A 144 -19.66 40.62 -38.06
N GLY A 145 -20.51 39.60 -38.07
CA GLY A 145 -21.24 39.14 -39.26
C GLY A 145 -20.39 38.38 -40.29
N GLN A 146 -19.14 38.01 -39.98
CA GLN A 146 -18.26 37.30 -40.92
C GLN A 146 -18.81 35.92 -41.29
N VAL A 147 -18.65 35.54 -42.56
CA VAL A 147 -18.97 34.20 -43.08
C VAL A 147 -17.67 33.50 -43.48
N ASP A 148 -17.33 32.41 -42.78
CA ASP A 148 -16.21 31.52 -43.13
C ASP A 148 -16.76 30.16 -43.58
N GLN A 149 -16.26 29.64 -44.71
CA GLN A 149 -16.77 28.42 -45.34
C GLN A 149 -15.69 27.37 -45.61
N ALA A 150 -14.47 27.57 -45.09
CA ALA A 150 -13.31 26.70 -45.31
C ALA A 150 -12.66 26.26 -43.97
N VAL A 151 -13.47 26.10 -42.91
CA VAL A 151 -13.00 25.66 -41.59
C VAL A 151 -13.04 24.14 -41.51
N ASP A 152 -12.19 23.50 -42.31
CA ASP A 152 -12.12 22.04 -42.38
C ASP A 152 -11.32 21.44 -41.21
N PHE A 153 -11.63 20.17 -40.91
CA PHE A 153 -10.99 19.33 -39.89
C PHE A 153 -10.62 17.96 -40.47
N THR A 154 -9.49 17.43 -40.01
CA THR A 154 -9.09 16.03 -40.20
C THR A 154 -9.09 15.35 -38.83
N LEU A 155 -9.73 14.20 -38.71
CA LEU A 155 -9.73 13.36 -37.51
C LEU A 155 -8.87 12.11 -37.74
N GLU A 156 -8.09 11.74 -36.73
CA GLU A 156 -7.33 10.48 -36.73
C GLU A 156 -8.18 9.38 -36.08
N PRO A 157 -8.36 8.20 -36.70
CA PRO A 157 -8.96 7.06 -36.02
C PRO A 157 -8.18 6.69 -34.75
N LEU A 158 -8.88 6.27 -33.70
CA LEU A 158 -8.24 5.83 -32.46
C LEU A 158 -7.37 4.58 -32.70
N PRO A 159 -6.15 4.49 -32.13
CA PRO A 159 -5.34 3.28 -32.22
C PRO A 159 -5.93 2.13 -31.39
N ASN A 160 -5.39 0.92 -31.59
CA ASN A 160 -5.63 -0.27 -30.74
C ASN A 160 -7.11 -0.68 -30.59
N ARG A 161 -7.93 -0.47 -31.63
CA ARG A 161 -9.37 -0.84 -31.66
C ARG A 161 -9.63 -2.33 -31.96
N LEU A 162 -8.57 -3.13 -32.09
CA LEU A 162 -8.59 -4.52 -32.55
C LEU A 162 -7.45 -5.31 -31.87
N ALA A 163 -7.81 -6.40 -31.20
CA ALA A 163 -6.89 -7.29 -30.48
C ALA A 163 -7.11 -8.75 -30.91
N TRP A 164 -6.16 -9.63 -30.60
CA TRP A 164 -6.31 -11.07 -30.82
C TRP A 164 -5.56 -11.89 -29.78
N SER A 165 -6.00 -13.14 -29.59
CA SER A 165 -5.38 -14.15 -28.74
C SER A 165 -5.44 -15.52 -29.41
N VAL A 166 -4.59 -16.45 -28.97
CA VAL A 166 -4.64 -17.84 -29.44
C VAL A 166 -5.66 -18.62 -28.62
N PHE A 167 -6.65 -19.20 -29.29
CA PHE A 167 -7.66 -20.06 -28.68
C PHE A 167 -7.17 -21.51 -28.57
N SER A 168 -6.57 -22.07 -29.63
CA SER A 168 -5.98 -23.41 -29.60
C SER A 168 -4.87 -23.59 -30.64
N ARG A 169 -3.96 -24.55 -30.41
CA ARG A 169 -2.83 -24.86 -31.29
C ARG A 169 -2.86 -26.34 -31.68
N ALA A 170 -2.55 -26.62 -32.94
CA ALA A 170 -2.25 -27.93 -33.48
C ALA A 170 -1.07 -27.80 -34.46
N PRO A 171 -0.44 -28.89 -34.92
CA PRO A 171 0.83 -28.78 -35.66
C PRO A 171 0.68 -28.11 -37.04
N THR A 172 -0.49 -28.22 -37.65
CA THR A 172 -0.80 -27.69 -38.99
C THR A 172 -1.91 -26.63 -39.02
N ALA A 173 -2.48 -26.31 -37.87
CA ALA A 173 -3.55 -25.32 -37.73
C ALA A 173 -3.53 -24.65 -36.35
N VAL A 174 -3.80 -23.34 -36.30
CA VAL A 174 -3.95 -22.58 -35.05
C VAL A 174 -5.27 -21.83 -35.11
N VAL A 175 -6.08 -21.93 -34.05
CA VAL A 175 -7.31 -21.15 -33.92
C VAL A 175 -7.01 -19.92 -33.09
N ILE A 176 -7.40 -18.76 -33.59
CA ILE A 176 -7.32 -17.49 -32.87
C ILE A 176 -8.71 -16.91 -32.67
N ASP A 177 -8.88 -16.16 -31.59
CA ASP A 177 -10.00 -15.26 -31.39
C ASP A 177 -9.50 -13.82 -31.54
N ALA A 178 -10.18 -13.03 -32.36
CA ALA A 178 -9.95 -11.61 -32.55
C ALA A 178 -11.17 -10.83 -32.06
N THR A 179 -10.92 -9.80 -31.26
CA THR A 179 -11.95 -8.97 -30.64
C THR A 179 -11.76 -7.50 -31.04
N SER A 180 -12.86 -6.84 -31.33
CA SER A 180 -12.92 -5.43 -31.70
C SER A 180 -13.87 -4.67 -30.79
N VAL A 181 -13.62 -3.38 -30.62
CA VAL A 181 -14.44 -2.50 -29.78
C VAL A 181 -15.59 -1.82 -30.55
N GLU A 182 -15.77 -2.17 -31.83
CA GLU A 182 -16.90 -1.77 -32.66
C GLU A 182 -17.06 -2.73 -33.85
N PRO A 183 -18.28 -2.95 -34.40
CA PRO A 183 -18.48 -3.95 -35.44
C PRO A 183 -17.65 -3.69 -36.69
N MET A 184 -16.84 -4.68 -37.10
CA MET A 184 -16.01 -4.62 -38.30
C MET A 184 -15.89 -5.99 -38.97
N ARG A 185 -15.54 -6.02 -40.26
CA ARG A 185 -15.09 -7.25 -40.94
C ARG A 185 -13.59 -7.39 -40.71
N CYS A 186 -13.15 -8.56 -40.29
CA CYS A 186 -11.74 -8.82 -40.02
C CYS A 186 -11.13 -9.84 -40.99
N VAL A 187 -9.84 -9.69 -41.27
CA VAL A 187 -8.98 -10.64 -42.01
C VAL A 187 -7.73 -10.89 -41.17
N ALA A 188 -7.44 -12.14 -40.85
CA ALA A 188 -6.16 -12.52 -40.27
C ALA A 188 -5.11 -12.69 -41.39
N VAL A 189 -4.01 -11.95 -41.28
CA VAL A 189 -2.86 -12.01 -42.19
C VAL A 189 -1.67 -12.57 -41.42
N TYR A 190 -1.12 -13.70 -41.88
CA TYR A 190 -0.06 -14.41 -41.18
C TYR A 190 1.04 -14.88 -42.13
N GLN A 191 2.30 -14.78 -41.68
CA GLN A 191 3.46 -15.15 -42.47
C GLN A 191 4.47 -15.91 -41.61
N GLY A 192 4.82 -17.12 -42.03
CA GLY A 192 5.87 -17.91 -41.39
C GLY A 192 7.26 -17.46 -41.82
N GLU A 193 8.27 -17.74 -41.00
CA GLU A 193 9.67 -17.49 -41.35
C GLU A 193 10.04 -18.16 -42.69
N HIS A 194 10.54 -17.36 -43.63
CA HIS A 194 10.80 -17.75 -45.03
C HIS A 194 9.61 -18.33 -45.83
N LEU A 195 8.37 -18.14 -45.37
CA LEU A 195 7.15 -18.56 -46.07
C LEU A 195 6.42 -17.35 -46.71
N PRO A 196 5.57 -17.58 -47.73
CA PRO A 196 4.67 -16.53 -48.23
C PRO A 196 3.64 -16.13 -47.17
N ALA A 197 3.19 -14.88 -47.21
CA ALA A 197 2.07 -14.42 -46.39
C ALA A 197 0.76 -15.05 -46.87
N LEU A 198 -0.05 -15.51 -45.91
CA LEU A 198 -1.37 -16.08 -46.10
C LEU A 198 -2.43 -15.17 -45.46
N ARG A 199 -3.65 -15.21 -46.01
CA ARG A 199 -4.78 -14.40 -45.55
C ARG A 199 -6.01 -15.29 -45.41
N THR A 200 -6.78 -15.10 -44.35
CA THR A 200 -8.10 -15.76 -44.21
C THR A 200 -9.14 -15.06 -45.10
N PRO A 201 -10.28 -15.71 -45.39
CA PRO A 201 -11.46 -15.00 -45.88
C PRO A 201 -11.88 -13.90 -44.88
N PRO A 202 -12.44 -12.77 -45.35
CA PRO A 202 -13.01 -11.76 -44.46
C PRO A 202 -14.17 -12.32 -43.65
N SER A 203 -14.23 -11.99 -42.36
CA SER A 203 -15.37 -12.32 -41.50
C SER A 203 -16.63 -11.55 -41.90
N ASP A 204 -17.76 -11.95 -41.31
CA ASP A 204 -18.91 -11.06 -41.20
C ASP A 204 -18.68 -9.93 -40.17
N PRO A 205 -19.44 -8.82 -40.28
CA PRO A 205 -19.27 -7.67 -39.39
C PRO A 205 -19.68 -8.05 -37.96
N GLY A 206 -18.78 -7.87 -37.01
CA GLY A 206 -19.00 -8.28 -35.62
C GLY A 206 -17.98 -7.67 -34.66
N LEU A 207 -18.18 -7.94 -33.36
CA LEU A 207 -17.26 -7.57 -32.28
C LEU A 207 -16.27 -8.70 -31.95
N GLU A 208 -16.60 -9.93 -32.34
CA GLU A 208 -15.85 -11.14 -32.04
C GLU A 208 -15.73 -11.97 -33.31
N HIS A 209 -14.54 -12.50 -33.56
CA HIS A 209 -14.21 -13.27 -34.76
C HIS A 209 -13.32 -14.45 -34.39
N ARG A 210 -13.62 -15.63 -34.90
CA ARG A 210 -12.77 -16.81 -34.76
C ARG A 210 -12.18 -17.19 -36.11
N PHE A 211 -10.86 -17.29 -36.19
CA PHE A 211 -10.15 -17.68 -37.40
C PHE A 211 -9.37 -18.98 -37.19
N THR A 212 -9.52 -19.93 -38.11
CA THR A 212 -8.62 -21.08 -38.22
C THR A 212 -7.53 -20.75 -39.23
N LEU A 213 -6.30 -20.61 -38.76
CA LEU A 213 -5.13 -20.34 -39.57
C LEU A 213 -4.57 -21.67 -40.06
N SER A 214 -4.61 -21.93 -41.38
CA SER A 214 -4.12 -23.15 -42.00
C SER A 214 -3.92 -22.96 -43.51
N PRO A 215 -2.98 -23.66 -44.16
CA PRO A 215 -2.06 -24.65 -43.58
C PRO A 215 -0.85 -24.00 -42.90
N LEU A 216 -0.38 -24.63 -41.82
CA LEU A 216 0.82 -24.20 -41.08
C LEU A 216 1.88 -25.30 -41.08
N ARG A 217 3.15 -24.91 -40.86
CA ARG A 217 4.24 -25.83 -40.58
C ARG A 217 4.42 -25.98 -39.05
N PRO A 218 4.61 -27.20 -38.53
CA PRO A 218 5.00 -27.42 -37.14
C PRO A 218 6.24 -26.61 -36.77
N ASP A 219 6.33 -26.22 -35.50
CA ASP A 219 7.47 -25.51 -34.91
C ASP A 219 8.03 -24.30 -35.69
N THR A 220 7.18 -23.61 -36.47
CA THR A 220 7.59 -22.45 -37.26
C THR A 220 7.04 -21.17 -36.64
N VAL A 221 7.85 -20.11 -36.50
CA VAL A 221 7.33 -18.80 -36.06
C VAL A 221 6.51 -18.18 -37.18
N TYR A 222 5.29 -17.77 -36.85
CA TYR A 222 4.43 -16.96 -37.70
C TYR A 222 4.25 -15.57 -37.10
N HIS A 223 4.53 -14.53 -37.87
CA HIS A 223 4.03 -13.18 -37.60
C HIS A 223 2.55 -13.12 -38.00
N LEU A 224 1.73 -12.48 -37.18
CA LEU A 224 0.29 -12.35 -37.35
C LEU A 224 -0.18 -10.92 -37.03
N GLN A 225 -1.02 -10.40 -37.92
CA GLN A 225 -1.76 -9.16 -37.75
C GLN A 225 -3.20 -9.36 -38.22
N ILE A 226 -4.16 -8.75 -37.53
CA ILE A 226 -5.55 -8.68 -37.97
C ILE A 226 -5.79 -7.33 -38.63
N GLU A 227 -6.35 -7.34 -39.82
CA GLU A 227 -6.85 -6.18 -40.53
C GLU A 227 -8.37 -6.10 -40.31
N GLY A 228 -8.88 -4.98 -39.82
CA GLY A 228 -10.30 -4.73 -39.59
C GLY A 228 -10.82 -3.57 -40.43
N GLU A 229 -11.99 -3.71 -41.04
CA GLU A 229 -12.69 -2.63 -41.77
C GLU A 229 -14.12 -2.46 -41.23
N THR A 230 -14.45 -1.26 -40.73
CA THR A 230 -15.79 -0.94 -40.21
C THR A 230 -16.79 -0.66 -41.34
N PRO A 231 -18.11 -0.73 -41.09
CA PRO A 231 -19.14 -0.40 -42.09
C PRO A 231 -19.07 1.03 -42.66
N ASP A 232 -18.41 1.96 -41.97
CA ASP A 232 -18.14 3.33 -42.45
C ASP A 232 -16.76 3.49 -43.12
N GLY A 233 -16.06 2.39 -43.40
CA GLY A 233 -14.83 2.35 -44.21
C GLY A 233 -13.53 2.64 -43.47
N ARG A 234 -13.55 2.83 -42.14
CA ARG A 234 -12.32 2.98 -41.36
C ARG A 234 -11.58 1.67 -41.30
N ARG A 235 -10.25 1.75 -41.42
CA ARG A 235 -9.35 0.59 -41.33
C ARG A 235 -8.54 0.62 -40.04
N TYR A 236 -8.47 -0.53 -39.41
CA TYR A 236 -7.72 -0.79 -38.19
C TYR A 236 -6.75 -1.95 -38.41
N LEU A 237 -5.60 -1.87 -37.77
CA LEU A 237 -4.65 -2.97 -37.67
C LEU A 237 -4.51 -3.33 -36.19
N SER A 238 -4.47 -4.62 -35.88
CA SER A 238 -3.99 -5.06 -34.57
C SER A 238 -2.50 -4.76 -34.43
N ALA A 239 -1.97 -4.83 -33.21
CA ALA A 239 -0.54 -5.04 -33.04
C ALA A 239 -0.09 -6.29 -33.82
N SER A 240 1.07 -6.19 -34.46
CA SER A 240 1.75 -7.37 -35.04
C SER A 240 2.43 -8.11 -33.91
N SER A 241 2.16 -9.40 -33.78
CA SER A 241 2.77 -10.28 -32.77
C SER A 241 3.01 -11.66 -33.40
N THR A 242 3.67 -12.56 -32.68
CA THR A 242 4.00 -13.90 -33.20
C THR A 242 3.20 -15.00 -32.52
N PHE A 243 3.02 -16.09 -33.25
CA PHE A 243 2.61 -17.37 -32.68
C PHE A 243 3.44 -18.50 -33.30
N ARG A 244 3.41 -19.68 -32.67
CA ARG A 244 4.10 -20.89 -33.12
C ARG A 244 3.11 -22.07 -33.04
N PRO A 245 2.88 -22.83 -34.11
CA PRO A 245 2.15 -24.10 -34.07
C PRO A 245 2.88 -25.11 -33.18
N THR A 246 2.18 -26.13 -32.69
CA THR A 246 2.86 -27.18 -31.92
C THR A 246 3.89 -27.91 -32.80
N PRO A 247 5.06 -28.29 -32.27
CA PRO A 247 6.02 -29.13 -32.99
C PRO A 247 5.45 -30.52 -33.33
N THR A 248 6.18 -31.26 -34.18
CA THR A 248 5.94 -32.68 -34.45
C THR A 248 7.17 -33.48 -34.09
N GLY A 249 6.99 -34.49 -33.23
CA GLY A 249 8.07 -35.29 -32.67
C GLY A 249 8.07 -35.16 -31.14
N ASP A 250 8.29 -36.28 -30.48
CA ASP A 250 8.47 -36.42 -29.03
C ASP A 250 9.72 -37.30 -28.83
N GLU A 251 10.54 -37.05 -27.81
CA GLU A 251 11.62 -38.00 -27.49
C GLU A 251 11.06 -39.19 -26.69
N PRO A 252 11.53 -40.44 -26.92
CA PRO A 252 10.93 -41.60 -26.26
C PRO A 252 11.14 -41.64 -24.74
N GLY A 253 10.14 -41.19 -23.98
CA GLY A 253 10.09 -41.32 -22.52
C GLY A 253 9.55 -40.08 -21.83
N PRO A 254 9.52 -40.05 -20.48
CA PRO A 254 9.07 -38.87 -19.75
C PRO A 254 10.02 -37.68 -19.90
N PRO A 255 9.50 -36.45 -20.04
CA PRO A 255 10.31 -35.25 -20.13
C PRO A 255 11.10 -34.99 -18.84
N PRO A 256 12.19 -34.20 -18.88
CA PRO A 256 12.88 -33.74 -17.68
C PRO A 256 11.96 -32.90 -16.76
N ALA A 257 12.27 -32.87 -15.47
CA ALA A 257 11.53 -32.05 -14.51
C ALA A 257 11.81 -30.54 -14.73
N PRO A 258 10.84 -29.65 -14.40
CA PRO A 258 11.07 -28.20 -14.37
C PRO A 258 12.20 -27.80 -13.40
N ASP A 259 13.12 -26.95 -13.87
CA ASP A 259 14.28 -26.47 -13.09
C ASP A 259 14.82 -25.15 -13.69
N PRO A 260 15.19 -24.14 -12.88
CA PRO A 260 14.91 -24.01 -11.44
C PRO A 260 13.43 -23.74 -11.18
N VAL A 261 12.93 -24.11 -9.99
CA VAL A 261 11.62 -23.68 -9.49
C VAL A 261 11.81 -22.62 -8.41
N ILE A 262 11.14 -21.47 -8.56
CA ILE A 262 11.26 -20.30 -7.68
C ILE A 262 9.87 -19.89 -7.22
N LEU A 263 9.69 -19.68 -5.92
CA LEU A 263 8.47 -19.17 -5.32
C LEU A 263 8.78 -17.85 -4.59
N SER A 264 8.10 -16.77 -4.98
CA SER A 264 8.34 -15.42 -4.44
C SER A 264 7.03 -14.71 -4.10
N GLN A 265 7.02 -13.89 -3.05
CA GLN A 265 5.91 -12.97 -2.79
C GLN A 265 5.89 -11.88 -3.87
N THR A 266 4.70 -11.44 -4.25
CA THR A 266 4.48 -10.22 -5.05
C THR A 266 3.25 -9.48 -4.52
N HIS A 267 2.97 -8.26 -5.01
CA HIS A 267 1.74 -7.52 -4.68
C HIS A 267 0.45 -8.29 -5.04
N GLU A 268 0.47 -9.13 -6.08
CA GLU A 268 -0.68 -9.96 -6.49
C GLU A 268 -0.75 -11.31 -5.75
N GLY A 269 0.14 -11.54 -4.78
CA GLY A 269 0.26 -12.80 -4.04
C GLY A 269 1.48 -13.65 -4.45
N PRO A 270 1.57 -14.89 -3.95
CA PRO A 270 2.67 -15.81 -4.27
C PRO A 270 2.75 -16.10 -5.77
N ARG A 271 3.91 -15.82 -6.36
CA ARG A 271 4.25 -16.14 -7.75
C ARG A 271 5.18 -17.34 -7.79
N LEU A 272 4.70 -18.43 -8.37
CA LEU A 272 5.48 -19.63 -8.68
C LEU A 272 6.00 -19.49 -10.11
N ALA A 273 7.31 -19.57 -10.31
CA ALA A 273 7.97 -19.48 -11.62
C ALA A 273 8.95 -20.63 -11.82
N TRP A 274 9.14 -21.05 -13.07
CA TRP A 274 10.02 -22.17 -13.37
C TRP A 274 10.76 -22.04 -14.71
N GLY A 275 11.95 -22.63 -14.77
CA GLY A 275 12.61 -22.99 -16.02
C GLY A 275 12.18 -24.37 -16.52
N TYR A 276 12.55 -24.70 -17.75
CA TYR A 276 12.43 -26.04 -18.30
C TYR A 276 13.70 -26.33 -19.12
N PRO A 277 14.50 -27.35 -18.75
CA PRO A 277 15.78 -27.65 -19.40
C PRO A 277 15.65 -28.55 -20.63
N GLY A 278 14.50 -29.20 -20.83
CA GLY A 278 14.27 -30.09 -21.96
C GLY A 278 14.07 -29.36 -23.28
N THR A 279 14.31 -30.07 -24.38
CA THR A 279 14.05 -29.61 -25.75
C THR A 279 12.68 -30.03 -26.27
N ASP A 280 11.99 -30.91 -25.55
CA ASP A 280 10.76 -31.56 -25.98
C ASP A 280 9.56 -30.59 -25.97
N PRO A 281 8.65 -30.70 -26.94
CA PRO A 281 7.38 -29.97 -26.88
C PRO A 281 6.53 -30.52 -25.73
N LEU A 282 6.15 -29.64 -24.80
CA LEU A 282 5.24 -30.00 -23.70
C LEU A 282 3.79 -29.73 -24.07
N ALA A 283 2.88 -30.63 -23.68
CA ALA A 283 1.47 -30.31 -23.55
C ALA A 283 1.27 -29.24 -22.46
N GLY A 284 1.91 -29.43 -21.30
CA GLY A 284 1.79 -28.50 -20.18
C GLY A 284 2.51 -28.91 -18.90
N PHE A 285 2.11 -28.28 -17.80
CA PHE A 285 2.66 -28.53 -16.47
C PHE A 285 1.54 -28.85 -15.47
N ARG A 286 1.77 -29.86 -14.64
CA ARG A 286 0.92 -30.14 -13.47
C ARG A 286 1.51 -29.44 -12.25
N ILE A 287 0.69 -28.61 -11.60
CA ILE A 287 1.07 -27.86 -10.41
C ILE A 287 0.35 -28.46 -9.21
N TRP A 288 1.14 -28.99 -8.29
CA TRP A 288 0.70 -29.57 -7.03
C TRP A 288 0.82 -28.52 -5.92
N ARG A 289 -0.22 -28.35 -5.09
CA ARG A 289 -0.31 -27.32 -4.05
C ARG A 289 -0.71 -27.94 -2.72
N GLY A 290 -0.18 -27.44 -1.61
CA GLY A 290 -0.61 -27.81 -0.26
C GLY A 290 -0.42 -26.69 0.75
N THR A 291 -1.16 -26.75 1.85
CA THR A 291 -1.09 -25.78 2.96
C THR A 291 -0.76 -26.49 4.28
N GLY A 292 -0.01 -25.82 5.15
CA GLY A 292 0.48 -26.41 6.39
C GLY A 292 1.29 -27.68 6.11
N ASP A 293 0.93 -28.77 6.81
CA ASP A 293 1.52 -30.11 6.62
C ASP A 293 0.61 -31.08 5.82
N SER A 294 -0.49 -30.58 5.24
CA SER A 294 -1.40 -31.39 4.42
C SER A 294 -0.70 -31.94 3.16
N PRO A 295 -1.05 -33.13 2.66
CA PRO A 295 -0.51 -33.63 1.38
C PRO A 295 -0.76 -32.65 0.23
N LEU A 296 0.16 -32.58 -0.73
CA LEU A 296 -0.07 -31.81 -1.95
C LEU A 296 -1.21 -32.43 -2.77
N THR A 297 -2.09 -31.59 -3.30
CA THR A 297 -3.14 -31.98 -4.26
C THR A 297 -2.90 -31.29 -5.60
N LEU A 298 -3.35 -31.91 -6.69
CA LEU A 298 -3.30 -31.30 -8.02
C LEU A 298 -4.18 -30.05 -8.03
N TRP A 299 -3.57 -28.88 -8.28
CA TRP A 299 -4.25 -27.58 -8.27
C TRP A 299 -4.52 -27.06 -9.67
N ARG A 300 -3.58 -27.27 -10.59
CA ARG A 300 -3.73 -27.01 -12.03
C ARG A 300 -3.06 -28.13 -12.81
N ASP A 301 -3.62 -28.49 -13.95
CA ASP A 301 -3.07 -29.50 -14.86
C ASP A 301 -2.56 -28.87 -16.16
N GLU A 302 -2.05 -29.73 -17.05
CA GLU A 302 -1.54 -29.36 -18.37
C GLU A 302 -2.56 -28.66 -19.28
N THR A 303 -3.87 -28.78 -19.00
CA THR A 303 -4.93 -28.07 -19.75
C THR A 303 -5.09 -26.62 -19.29
N LEU A 304 -4.70 -26.33 -18.04
CA LEU A 304 -4.75 -25.00 -17.44
C LEU A 304 -3.40 -24.27 -17.46
N VAL A 305 -2.28 -25.00 -17.64
CA VAL A 305 -0.92 -24.46 -17.68
C VAL A 305 -0.16 -25.07 -18.87
N ALA A 306 -0.28 -24.43 -20.02
CA ALA A 306 0.28 -24.92 -21.28
C ALA A 306 1.82 -24.97 -21.28
N GLY A 307 2.42 -25.77 -22.17
CA GLY A 307 3.87 -26.02 -22.22
C GLY A 307 4.77 -24.80 -22.47
N ILE A 308 4.19 -23.67 -22.87
CA ILE A 308 4.89 -22.37 -23.02
C ILE A 308 4.93 -21.54 -21.72
N GLU A 309 4.08 -21.84 -20.74
CA GLU A 309 3.97 -21.06 -19.51
C GLU A 309 5.20 -21.26 -18.62
N ARG A 310 5.64 -20.20 -17.95
CA ARG A 310 6.81 -20.22 -17.06
C ARG A 310 6.54 -19.63 -15.67
N PHE A 311 5.30 -19.26 -15.39
CA PHE A 311 4.85 -18.86 -14.07
C PHE A 311 3.33 -18.97 -13.88
N VAL A 312 2.90 -19.01 -12.63
CA VAL A 312 1.52 -18.74 -12.20
C VAL A 312 1.52 -17.88 -10.94
N VAL A 313 0.44 -17.15 -10.69
CA VAL A 313 0.19 -16.42 -9.43
C VAL A 313 -0.98 -17.07 -8.70
N ASP A 314 -0.85 -17.21 -7.38
CA ASP A 314 -1.90 -17.68 -6.48
C ASP A 314 -2.51 -16.52 -5.67
N GLY A 315 -3.32 -15.69 -6.35
CA GLY A 315 -4.00 -14.55 -5.73
C GLY A 315 -5.09 -14.89 -4.70
N TYR A 316 -5.22 -16.17 -4.33
CA TYR A 316 -6.14 -16.66 -3.30
C TYR A 316 -5.42 -17.38 -2.14
N ALA A 317 -4.09 -17.22 -2.06
CA ALA A 317 -3.31 -17.75 -0.95
C ALA A 317 -3.67 -17.05 0.38
N SER A 318 -3.95 -17.81 1.43
CA SER A 318 -4.24 -17.28 2.76
C SER A 318 -2.96 -16.72 3.42
N PRO A 319 -2.92 -15.43 3.82
CA PRO A 319 -1.75 -14.85 4.48
C PRO A 319 -1.35 -15.59 5.76
N GLY A 320 -0.05 -15.61 6.05
CA GLY A 320 0.57 -16.31 7.17
C GLY A 320 0.55 -17.85 7.08
N VAL A 321 -0.27 -18.47 6.23
CA VAL A 321 -0.37 -19.93 6.13
C VAL A 321 0.78 -20.49 5.28
N ARG A 322 1.55 -21.43 5.83
CA ARG A 322 2.61 -22.15 5.10
C ARG A 322 2.07 -22.72 3.78
N LEU A 323 2.53 -22.19 2.66
CA LEU A 323 2.11 -22.57 1.31
C LEU A 323 3.23 -23.35 0.63
N ARG A 324 2.88 -24.45 -0.05
CA ARG A 324 3.84 -25.36 -0.68
C ARG A 324 3.42 -25.71 -2.10
N PHE A 325 4.40 -25.75 -3.01
CA PHE A 325 4.19 -26.16 -4.40
C PHE A 325 5.24 -27.15 -4.88
N ALA A 326 4.87 -28.00 -5.83
CA ALA A 326 5.76 -28.80 -6.65
C ALA A 326 5.19 -28.94 -8.08
N LEU A 327 6.03 -29.18 -9.07
CA LEU A 327 5.63 -29.25 -10.48
C LEU A 327 6.00 -30.59 -11.13
N GLU A 328 5.29 -30.94 -12.20
CA GLU A 328 5.64 -31.96 -13.18
C GLU A 328 5.46 -31.37 -14.58
N ALA A 329 6.30 -31.76 -15.54
CA ALA A 329 6.11 -31.48 -16.96
C ALA A 329 5.37 -32.66 -17.63
N VAL A 330 4.56 -32.38 -18.65
CA VAL A 330 3.82 -33.37 -19.44
C VAL A 330 4.12 -33.13 -20.92
N ASP A 331 4.62 -34.13 -21.64
CA ASP A 331 4.92 -34.09 -23.07
C ASP A 331 3.66 -34.19 -23.95
N LEU A 332 3.80 -34.40 -25.27
CA LEU A 332 2.66 -34.50 -26.17
C LEU A 332 2.03 -35.90 -26.19
N ASP A 333 2.81 -36.95 -25.92
CA ASP A 333 2.32 -38.33 -25.81
C ASP A 333 1.67 -38.65 -24.44
N GLY A 334 1.81 -37.74 -23.47
CA GLY A 334 1.19 -37.80 -22.13
C GLY A 334 2.08 -38.45 -21.05
N ASN A 335 3.37 -38.66 -21.31
CA ASN A 335 4.31 -39.05 -20.27
C ASN A 335 4.59 -37.86 -19.34
N VAL A 336 4.93 -38.16 -18.09
CA VAL A 336 5.02 -37.18 -17.01
C VAL A 336 6.41 -37.23 -16.39
N SER A 337 7.04 -36.07 -16.20
CA SER A 337 8.34 -35.96 -15.53
C SER A 337 8.28 -36.48 -14.09
N SER A 338 9.45 -36.69 -13.48
CA SER A 338 9.51 -36.71 -12.02
C SER A 338 9.00 -35.38 -11.44
N ARG A 339 8.37 -35.44 -10.27
CA ARG A 339 7.92 -34.25 -9.54
C ARG A 339 9.11 -33.52 -8.93
N THR A 340 9.11 -32.20 -9.00
CA THR A 340 10.14 -31.36 -8.37
C THR A 340 10.10 -31.49 -6.84
N SER A 341 11.17 -31.05 -6.17
CA SER A 341 11.13 -30.79 -4.73
C SER A 341 10.07 -29.73 -4.40
N GLU A 342 9.61 -29.73 -3.14
CA GLU A 342 8.68 -28.71 -2.65
C GLU A 342 9.39 -27.37 -2.48
N VAL A 343 8.81 -26.30 -3.05
CA VAL A 343 9.14 -24.91 -2.72
C VAL A 343 8.09 -24.36 -1.74
N VAL A 344 8.54 -23.54 -0.79
CA VAL A 344 7.74 -23.11 0.38
C VAL A 344 7.78 -21.59 0.53
N LEU A 345 6.64 -20.98 0.86
CA LEU A 345 6.53 -19.56 1.18
C LEU A 345 5.39 -19.32 2.19
N TYR A 346 5.46 -18.20 2.92
CA TYR A 346 4.42 -17.71 3.81
C TYR A 346 3.83 -16.45 3.17
N PRO A 347 2.59 -16.49 2.64
CA PRO A 347 2.03 -15.34 1.94
C PRO A 347 1.90 -14.15 2.89
N ALA A 348 2.31 -12.97 2.43
CA ALA A 348 2.14 -11.72 3.16
C ALA A 348 0.70 -11.20 3.10
N GLY A 349 0.31 -10.36 4.06
CA GLY A 349 -0.98 -9.67 4.11
C GLY A 349 -1.77 -9.88 5.42
N GLU A 350 -3.07 -9.60 5.36
CA GLU A 350 -4.00 -9.71 6.49
C GLU A 350 -4.44 -11.16 6.74
N LEU A 351 -4.30 -11.64 7.97
CA LEU A 351 -4.69 -12.98 8.36
C LEU A 351 -6.22 -13.12 8.36
N THR A 352 -6.73 -14.07 7.57
CA THR A 352 -8.18 -14.32 7.42
C THR A 352 -8.76 -15.34 8.41
N ALA A 353 -7.90 -16.02 9.17
CA ALA A 353 -8.24 -16.98 10.21
C ALA A 353 -7.05 -17.13 11.18
N ASP A 354 -7.24 -17.88 12.27
CA ASP A 354 -6.15 -18.19 13.21
C ASP A 354 -4.99 -18.92 12.51
N VAL A 355 -3.76 -18.43 12.73
CA VAL A 355 -2.53 -18.98 12.16
C VAL A 355 -1.60 -19.43 13.27
N THR A 356 -0.95 -20.58 13.08
CA THR A 356 0.13 -21.06 13.94
C THR A 356 1.40 -21.28 13.12
N TRP A 357 2.50 -20.65 13.51
CA TRP A 357 3.84 -20.93 12.99
C TRP A 357 4.55 -21.92 13.90
N LYS A 358 5.01 -23.04 13.32
CA LYS A 358 5.59 -24.16 14.07
C LYS A 358 7.10 -24.12 14.14
N ALA A 359 7.67 -24.59 15.25
CA ALA A 359 9.11 -24.67 15.44
C ALA A 359 9.80 -25.47 14.32
N ALA A 360 9.19 -26.60 13.93
CA ALA A 360 9.64 -27.50 12.86
C ALA A 360 9.64 -26.88 11.45
N TRP A 361 9.11 -25.67 11.27
CA TRP A 361 9.12 -24.96 9.99
C TRP A 361 10.18 -23.84 9.93
N SER A 362 11.05 -23.73 10.94
CA SER A 362 12.12 -22.73 10.99
C SER A 362 13.31 -23.09 10.09
N PRO A 363 13.99 -22.11 9.48
CA PRO A 363 13.66 -20.68 9.47
C PRO A 363 12.46 -20.38 8.57
N ILE A 364 11.60 -19.46 9.03
CA ILE A 364 10.48 -18.91 8.26
C ILE A 364 10.97 -17.65 7.57
N ASP A 365 11.05 -17.67 6.24
CA ASP A 365 11.35 -16.48 5.43
C ASP A 365 10.07 -15.68 5.17
N LEU A 366 10.03 -14.45 5.68
CA LEU A 366 8.92 -13.52 5.52
C LEU A 366 9.33 -12.39 4.57
N ALA A 367 8.64 -12.27 3.44
CA ALA A 367 8.94 -11.33 2.35
C ALA A 367 7.91 -10.19 2.21
N GLY A 368 7.17 -9.90 3.27
CA GLY A 368 6.18 -8.84 3.34
C GLY A 368 5.44 -8.83 4.67
N ASP A 369 4.37 -8.05 4.76
CA ASP A 369 3.69 -7.81 6.04
C ASP A 369 2.90 -9.00 6.58
N ILE A 370 2.68 -9.00 7.90
CA ILE A 370 1.65 -9.82 8.55
C ILE A 370 0.77 -8.90 9.40
N TRP A 371 -0.50 -8.77 9.02
CA TRP A 371 -1.50 -8.06 9.81
C TRP A 371 -2.46 -9.07 10.46
N VAL A 372 -2.48 -9.10 11.80
CA VAL A 372 -3.44 -9.85 12.61
C VAL A 372 -4.62 -8.94 12.93
N PRO A 373 -5.79 -9.08 12.29
CA PRO A 373 -6.95 -8.23 12.54
C PRO A 373 -7.65 -8.61 13.86
N ALA A 374 -8.53 -7.72 14.34
CA ALA A 374 -9.28 -7.94 15.57
C ALA A 374 -10.12 -9.23 15.52
N GLY A 375 -10.02 -10.06 16.56
CA GLY A 375 -10.71 -11.35 16.65
C GLY A 375 -9.93 -12.54 16.09
N VAL A 376 -8.82 -12.31 15.38
CA VAL A 376 -7.90 -13.37 14.92
C VAL A 376 -6.73 -13.56 15.90
N THR A 377 -6.27 -14.80 16.06
CA THR A 377 -5.11 -15.18 16.85
C THR A 377 -3.96 -15.64 15.96
N PHE A 378 -2.82 -14.97 16.09
CA PHE A 378 -1.55 -15.42 15.52
C PHE A 378 -0.69 -16.04 16.64
N THR A 379 -0.36 -17.32 16.49
CA THR A 379 0.45 -18.09 17.44
C THR A 379 1.82 -18.41 16.84
N VAL A 380 2.88 -18.16 17.59
CA VAL A 380 4.25 -18.54 17.21
C VAL A 380 4.78 -19.50 18.27
N GLU A 381 5.06 -20.74 17.87
CA GLU A 381 5.56 -21.78 18.78
C GLU A 381 6.95 -21.43 19.36
N PRO A 382 7.28 -21.87 20.59
CA PRO A 382 8.62 -21.72 21.16
C PRO A 382 9.72 -22.26 20.23
N GLY A 383 10.82 -21.52 20.09
CA GLY A 383 11.96 -21.88 19.24
C GLY A 383 11.81 -21.52 17.76
N VAL A 384 10.68 -20.93 17.32
CA VAL A 384 10.55 -20.44 15.94
C VAL A 384 11.57 -19.33 15.65
N THR A 385 12.25 -19.43 14.51
CA THR A 385 13.07 -18.35 13.96
C THR A 385 12.48 -17.83 12.65
N VAL A 386 12.26 -16.53 12.56
CA VAL A 386 11.72 -15.80 11.42
C VAL A 386 12.79 -14.86 10.88
N ARG A 387 13.07 -14.94 9.58
CA ARG A 387 13.92 -14.01 8.84
C ARG A 387 13.02 -13.06 8.05
N VAL A 388 13.06 -11.77 8.41
CA VAL A 388 12.21 -10.74 7.82
C VAL A 388 13.00 -9.99 6.75
N ALA A 389 12.46 -9.92 5.54
CA ALA A 389 13.08 -9.19 4.43
C ALA A 389 13.15 -7.68 4.71
N ALA A 390 14.23 -7.04 4.28
CA ALA A 390 14.39 -5.59 4.42
C ALA A 390 13.53 -4.77 3.43
N SER A 391 12.79 -5.44 2.55
CA SER A 391 11.88 -4.86 1.59
C SER A 391 10.55 -5.62 1.60
N ASP A 392 9.43 -4.92 1.71
CA ASP A 392 8.11 -5.54 1.52
C ASP A 392 7.85 -5.81 0.03
N ALA A 393 7.72 -7.09 -0.35
CA ALA A 393 7.38 -7.50 -1.71
C ALA A 393 5.87 -7.56 -1.97
N SER A 394 5.03 -7.38 -0.95
CA SER A 394 3.59 -7.19 -1.09
C SER A 394 3.21 -5.73 -1.38
N GLN A 395 4.01 -4.77 -0.92
CA GLN A 395 3.83 -3.32 -1.04
C GLN A 395 2.52 -2.83 -0.40
N LEU A 396 2.24 -3.33 0.81
CA LEU A 396 1.02 -3.07 1.58
C LEU A 396 1.35 -2.31 2.89
N GLY A 397 0.47 -2.42 3.89
CA GLY A 397 0.72 -1.90 5.24
C GLY A 397 0.86 -0.38 5.37
N TYR A 398 1.53 0.03 6.45
CA TYR A 398 1.81 1.42 6.79
C TYR A 398 3.06 1.97 6.09
N ASP A 399 4.08 1.14 5.87
CA ASP A 399 5.24 1.46 5.04
C ASP A 399 5.40 0.42 3.91
N PRO A 400 4.93 0.72 2.69
CA PRO A 400 4.91 -0.23 1.57
C PRO A 400 6.32 -0.55 1.00
N ASN A 401 7.37 -0.16 1.70
CA ASN A 401 8.76 -0.44 1.35
C ASN A 401 9.44 -1.38 2.35
N ALA A 402 8.90 -1.60 3.56
CA ALA A 402 9.60 -2.30 4.64
C ALA A 402 8.66 -3.14 5.49
N CYS A 403 8.93 -4.45 5.59
CA CYS A 403 8.01 -5.40 6.24
C CYS A 403 7.66 -4.99 7.68
N GLU A 404 6.38 -5.11 8.02
CA GLU A 404 5.85 -4.91 9.36
C GLU A 404 4.98 -6.08 9.86
N ILE A 405 4.95 -6.27 11.17
CA ILE A 405 4.06 -7.23 11.82
C ILE A 405 3.14 -6.44 12.75
N VAL A 406 1.86 -6.37 12.40
CA VAL A 406 0.86 -5.55 13.10
C VAL A 406 -0.18 -6.45 13.74
N ALA A 407 -0.29 -6.40 15.07
CA ALA A 407 -1.28 -7.13 15.85
C ALA A 407 -2.33 -6.17 16.44
N ASP A 408 -3.48 -6.06 15.75
CA ASP A 408 -4.71 -5.47 16.31
C ASP A 408 -5.58 -6.56 16.95
N GLY A 409 -5.43 -7.81 16.50
CA GLY A 409 -5.91 -9.03 17.16
C GLY A 409 -4.99 -9.52 18.29
N ARG A 410 -4.89 -10.85 18.42
CA ARG A 410 -4.13 -11.51 19.49
C ARG A 410 -2.82 -12.09 18.98
N LEU A 411 -1.69 -11.67 19.56
CA LEU A 411 -0.38 -12.29 19.32
C LEU A 411 0.00 -13.18 20.51
N LEU A 412 0.26 -14.47 20.25
CA LEU A 412 0.63 -15.47 21.25
C LEU A 412 2.04 -15.99 21.01
N ILE A 413 2.94 -15.65 21.94
CA ILE A 413 4.32 -16.14 21.99
C ILE A 413 4.58 -16.62 23.42
N GLY A 414 4.59 -17.95 23.61
CA GLY A 414 4.76 -18.60 24.91
C GLY A 414 6.16 -19.17 25.11
N ALA A 415 7.20 -18.48 24.65
CA ALA A 415 8.55 -19.01 24.58
C ALA A 415 9.27 -18.99 25.93
N SER A 416 10.15 -19.98 26.15
CA SER A 416 11.04 -20.05 27.32
C SER A 416 12.42 -19.49 26.98
N ALA A 417 13.22 -19.16 28.00
CA ALA A 417 14.62 -18.78 27.82
C ALA A 417 15.48 -19.85 27.09
N SER A 418 15.07 -21.13 27.14
CA SER A 418 15.74 -22.23 26.43
C SER A 418 15.29 -22.42 24.97
N LEU A 419 14.10 -21.93 24.61
CA LEU A 419 13.52 -22.00 23.26
C LEU A 419 12.89 -20.64 22.88
N PRO A 420 13.68 -19.56 22.82
CA PRO A 420 13.17 -18.23 22.50
C PRO A 420 12.65 -18.17 21.06
N VAL A 421 11.63 -17.34 20.82
CA VAL A 421 11.17 -17.00 19.47
C VAL A 421 12.00 -15.82 18.96
N ARG A 422 12.47 -15.90 17.72
CA ARG A 422 13.40 -14.92 17.15
C ARG A 422 12.86 -14.33 15.86
N PHE A 423 12.77 -13.01 15.80
CA PHE A 423 12.57 -12.26 14.56
C PHE A 423 13.85 -11.49 14.25
N ILE A 424 14.49 -11.82 13.13
CA ILE A 424 15.78 -11.25 12.72
C ILE A 424 15.69 -10.77 11.27
N SER A 425 16.58 -9.86 10.86
CA SER A 425 16.70 -9.49 9.45
C SER A 425 17.16 -10.67 8.59
N ALA A 426 16.61 -10.77 7.38
CA ALA A 426 17.07 -11.66 6.31
C ALA A 426 18.29 -11.11 5.53
N SER A 427 18.68 -9.84 5.75
CA SER A 427 19.79 -9.18 5.06
C SER A 427 21.13 -9.88 5.31
N ALA A 428 21.97 -9.98 4.27
CA ALA A 428 23.35 -10.47 4.42
C ALA A 428 24.25 -9.51 5.24
N GLN A 429 23.87 -8.23 5.37
CA GLN A 429 24.52 -7.21 6.20
C GLN A 429 23.44 -6.42 6.96
N PRO A 430 22.93 -6.94 8.10
CA PRO A 430 21.81 -6.31 8.81
C PRO A 430 22.12 -4.92 9.36
N THR A 431 21.20 -3.97 9.18
CA THR A 431 21.29 -2.62 9.77
C THR A 431 20.35 -2.48 10.98
N ARG A 432 20.05 -1.25 11.41
CA ARG A 432 19.19 -0.96 12.58
C ARG A 432 17.73 -0.73 12.23
N THR A 433 17.41 -0.70 10.94
CA THR A 433 16.10 -0.30 10.40
C THR A 433 15.75 -1.12 9.17
N ASP A 434 16.16 -2.40 9.12
CA ASP A 434 15.90 -3.25 7.95
C ASP A 434 14.39 -3.47 7.76
N TRP A 435 13.66 -3.62 8.86
CA TRP A 435 12.21 -3.82 8.89
C TRP A 435 11.59 -3.00 10.02
N GLN A 436 10.28 -2.78 10.02
CA GLN A 436 9.65 -1.86 10.98
C GLN A 436 9.65 -2.42 12.41
N GLY A 437 9.50 -3.74 12.55
CA GLY A 437 9.41 -4.45 13.82
C GLY A 437 8.03 -5.05 14.08
N ILE A 438 7.75 -5.33 15.35
CA ILE A 438 6.46 -5.89 15.80
C ILE A 438 5.67 -4.78 16.51
N ARG A 439 4.45 -4.53 16.06
CA ARG A 439 3.55 -3.50 16.59
C ARG A 439 2.30 -4.16 17.18
N VAL A 440 1.99 -3.90 18.45
CA VAL A 440 0.81 -4.42 19.15
C VAL A 440 -0.10 -3.26 19.56
N ARG A 441 -1.33 -3.24 19.04
CA ARG A 441 -2.33 -2.17 19.22
C ARG A 441 -3.71 -2.74 19.55
N THR A 442 -3.81 -3.56 20.58
CA THR A 442 -5.09 -4.21 20.88
C THR A 442 -6.13 -3.17 21.35
N PRO A 443 -7.32 -3.07 20.69
CA PRO A 443 -8.34 -2.09 21.07
C PRO A 443 -9.02 -2.42 22.41
N GLN A 444 -9.59 -1.40 23.04
CA GLN A 444 -10.39 -1.54 24.27
C GLN A 444 -11.42 -2.68 24.18
N GLY A 445 -11.31 -3.65 25.10
CA GLY A 445 -12.24 -4.79 25.21
C GLY A 445 -11.72 -6.10 24.62
N VAL A 446 -10.65 -6.08 23.82
CA VAL A 446 -9.88 -7.29 23.48
C VAL A 446 -8.66 -7.33 24.39
N THR A 447 -8.48 -8.40 25.15
CA THR A 447 -7.28 -8.63 25.98
C THR A 447 -6.74 -10.02 25.74
N GLY A 448 -5.43 -10.20 25.84
CA GLY A 448 -4.81 -11.53 25.86
C GLY A 448 -3.62 -11.76 24.94
N SER A 449 -3.07 -10.75 24.26
CA SER A 449 -1.73 -10.87 23.68
C SER A 449 -0.73 -11.18 24.81
N VAL A 450 0.12 -12.18 24.60
CA VAL A 450 1.11 -12.65 25.58
C VAL A 450 2.42 -12.83 24.86
N LEU A 451 3.44 -12.07 25.27
CA LEU A 451 4.78 -12.12 24.71
C LEU A 451 5.77 -12.55 25.80
N ALA A 452 6.09 -13.84 25.81
CA ALA A 452 7.12 -14.43 26.65
C ALA A 452 8.28 -14.92 25.77
N GLY A 453 9.53 -14.59 26.11
CA GLY A 453 10.72 -15.14 25.44
C GLY A 453 10.90 -14.72 23.98
N LEU A 454 10.44 -13.51 23.62
CA LEU A 454 10.55 -12.93 22.28
C LEU A 454 11.87 -12.15 22.13
N ALA A 455 12.67 -12.48 21.13
CA ALA A 455 13.84 -11.71 20.71
C ALA A 455 13.62 -11.06 19.34
N VAL A 456 13.88 -9.75 19.23
CA VAL A 456 13.72 -8.97 17.99
C VAL A 456 15.02 -8.24 17.65
N ASN A 457 15.54 -8.47 16.45
CA ASN A 457 16.79 -7.89 16.00
C ASN A 457 16.62 -7.03 14.75
N ASN A 458 17.45 -5.97 14.63
CA ASN A 458 17.64 -5.19 13.40
C ASN A 458 16.38 -4.44 12.89
N ALA A 459 15.38 -4.27 13.76
CA ALA A 459 14.13 -3.58 13.48
C ALA A 459 14.18 -2.09 13.84
N ARG A 460 13.38 -1.26 13.18
CA ARG A 460 13.20 0.15 13.55
C ARG A 460 12.72 0.28 14.99
N ALA A 461 11.62 -0.38 15.35
CA ALA A 461 11.14 -0.50 16.72
C ALA A 461 10.98 -1.98 17.05
N GLY A 462 11.89 -2.56 17.85
CA GLY A 462 11.88 -4.00 18.16
C GLY A 462 10.51 -4.49 18.65
N LEU A 463 9.94 -3.78 19.61
CA LEU A 463 8.53 -3.88 19.96
C LEU A 463 7.92 -2.48 20.09
N LEU A 464 6.79 -2.24 19.40
CA LEU A 464 6.00 -1.03 19.48
C LEU A 464 4.65 -1.34 20.15
N VAL A 465 4.48 -0.83 21.38
CA VAL A 465 3.27 -1.05 22.20
C VAL A 465 2.40 0.21 22.21
N SER A 466 1.18 0.08 21.67
CA SER A 466 0.07 1.03 21.90
C SER A 466 -1.14 0.35 22.58
N ASP A 467 -1.03 -0.94 22.86
CA ASP A 467 -1.99 -1.75 23.61
C ASP A 467 -2.17 -1.24 25.05
N THR A 468 -3.36 -1.46 25.61
CA THR A 468 -3.71 -1.19 27.01
C THR A 468 -3.75 -2.49 27.81
N ALA A 469 -2.80 -2.65 28.73
CA ALA A 469 -2.61 -3.83 29.58
C ALA A 469 -1.99 -5.08 28.90
N LEU A 470 -1.11 -4.87 27.92
CA LEU A 470 -0.18 -5.92 27.46
C LEU A 470 0.72 -6.41 28.62
N THR A 471 0.94 -7.72 28.69
CA THR A 471 1.97 -8.34 29.53
C THR A 471 3.09 -8.87 28.65
N VAL A 472 4.33 -8.43 28.94
CA VAL A 472 5.55 -8.92 28.28
C VAL A 472 6.52 -9.40 29.35
N SER A 473 7.19 -10.52 29.08
CA SER A 473 8.26 -11.08 29.93
C SER A 473 9.41 -11.66 29.09
N ALA A 474 10.64 -11.52 29.58
CA ALA A 474 11.85 -12.02 28.91
C ALA A 474 11.94 -11.57 27.43
N PHE A 475 11.73 -10.28 27.18
CA PHE A 475 11.87 -9.68 25.85
C PHE A 475 13.30 -9.19 25.62
N GLU A 476 13.89 -9.55 24.48
CA GLU A 476 15.20 -9.06 24.02
C GLU A 476 15.03 -8.21 22.76
N ALA A 477 15.57 -7.00 22.75
CA ALA A 477 15.80 -6.23 21.54
C ALA A 477 17.31 -6.08 21.28
N ARG A 478 17.74 -6.29 20.03
CA ARG A 478 19.16 -6.20 19.67
C ARG A 478 19.39 -5.43 18.37
N SER A 479 20.31 -4.47 18.39
CA SER A 479 20.69 -3.71 17.20
C SER A 479 19.50 -3.01 16.50
N CYS A 480 18.45 -2.66 17.23
CA CYS A 480 17.32 -1.87 16.72
C CYS A 480 17.65 -0.36 16.68
N GLU A 481 16.87 0.45 15.96
CA GLU A 481 16.88 1.92 16.14
C GLU A 481 16.29 2.26 17.52
N THR A 482 15.11 1.73 17.85
CA THR A 482 14.54 1.72 19.20
C THR A 482 14.27 0.27 19.64
N GLY A 483 14.72 -0.12 20.83
CA GLY A 483 14.53 -1.48 21.34
C GLY A 483 13.07 -1.77 21.67
N LEU A 484 12.53 -0.99 22.61
CA LEU A 484 11.11 -0.97 22.98
C LEU A 484 10.58 0.46 22.89
N LEU A 485 9.48 0.65 22.15
CA LEU A 485 8.77 1.92 22.04
C LEU A 485 7.35 1.75 22.59
N ILE A 486 7.00 2.51 23.62
CA ILE A 486 5.66 2.54 24.21
C ILE A 486 5.03 3.87 23.81
N GLN A 487 3.99 3.85 22.96
CA GLN A 487 3.44 5.07 22.38
C GLN A 487 1.92 5.14 22.56
N GLY A 488 1.45 6.16 23.28
CA GLY A 488 0.02 6.38 23.58
C GLY A 488 -0.66 5.33 24.46
N ALA A 489 0.09 4.32 24.92
CA ALA A 489 -0.43 3.23 25.74
C ALA A 489 -0.95 3.71 27.11
N SER A 490 -1.86 2.93 27.70
CA SER A 490 -2.42 3.21 29.03
C SER A 490 -2.46 1.96 29.92
N GLY A 491 -1.92 2.06 31.14
CA GLY A 491 -1.94 1.01 32.15
C GLY A 491 -1.03 -0.21 31.89
N THR A 492 -0.20 -0.16 30.86
CA THR A 492 0.65 -1.28 30.39
C THR A 492 1.78 -1.57 31.38
N ARG A 493 2.08 -2.87 31.60
CA ARG A 493 3.06 -3.34 32.57
C ARG A 493 4.03 -4.33 31.92
N LEU A 494 5.30 -3.96 31.88
CA LEU A 494 6.35 -4.72 31.19
C LEU A 494 7.48 -5.03 32.18
N ALA A 495 8.00 -6.26 32.18
CA ALA A 495 9.10 -6.65 33.06
C ALA A 495 10.04 -7.67 32.40
N GLY A 496 11.27 -7.78 32.89
CA GLY A 496 12.28 -8.70 32.38
C GLY A 496 12.66 -8.36 30.93
N LEU A 497 13.16 -7.14 30.73
CA LEU A 497 13.43 -6.58 29.42
C LEU A 497 14.94 -6.43 29.23
N SER A 498 15.45 -6.78 28.06
CA SER A 498 16.86 -6.60 27.69
C SER A 498 16.96 -5.86 26.36
N CYS A 499 17.73 -4.78 26.33
CA CYS A 499 18.04 -4.05 25.10
C CYS A 499 19.56 -3.95 24.94
N VAL A 500 20.08 -4.56 23.88
CA VAL A 500 21.52 -4.64 23.62
C VAL A 500 21.86 -3.95 22.31
N ASP A 501 22.80 -3.01 22.38
CA ASP A 501 23.26 -2.20 21.25
C ASP A 501 22.09 -1.56 20.48
N CYS A 502 21.02 -1.08 21.13
CA CYS A 502 19.94 -0.34 20.47
C CYS A 502 20.29 1.16 20.32
N GLY A 503 19.74 1.87 19.33
CA GLY A 503 19.98 3.31 19.19
C GLY A 503 19.46 4.08 20.41
N THR A 504 18.18 3.88 20.70
CA THR A 504 17.55 4.09 22.01
C THR A 504 17.08 2.74 22.55
N ALA A 505 17.39 2.38 23.79
CA ALA A 505 16.93 1.09 24.32
C ALA A 505 15.43 1.09 24.65
N LEU A 506 14.96 2.04 25.46
CA LEU A 506 13.55 2.24 25.76
C LEU A 506 13.12 3.67 25.44
N ALA A 507 12.01 3.82 24.72
CA ALA A 507 11.32 5.09 24.58
C ALA A 507 9.86 4.95 25.03
N ALA A 508 9.36 5.93 25.79
CA ALA A 508 7.92 6.04 26.09
C ALA A 508 7.44 7.45 25.75
N ASP A 509 6.38 7.55 24.95
CA ASP A 509 5.83 8.81 24.44
C ASP A 509 4.30 8.89 24.65
N GLY A 510 3.87 9.94 25.35
CA GLY A 510 2.44 10.27 25.53
C GLY A 510 1.61 9.23 26.30
N THR A 511 2.24 8.36 27.09
CA THR A 511 1.56 7.26 27.81
C THR A 511 0.94 7.69 29.14
N ILE A 512 0.01 6.88 29.67
CA ILE A 512 -0.65 7.12 30.96
C ILE A 512 -0.54 5.88 31.85
N GLY A 513 0.02 6.02 33.07
CA GLY A 513 0.00 4.97 34.08
C GLY A 513 0.77 3.69 33.70
N CYS A 514 1.73 3.77 32.79
CA CYS A 514 2.53 2.63 32.35
C CYS A 514 3.71 2.37 33.30
N ARG A 515 4.05 1.10 33.52
CA ARG A 515 5.17 0.67 34.38
C ARG A 515 6.13 -0.24 33.63
N VAL A 516 7.42 0.06 33.74
CA VAL A 516 8.52 -0.81 33.31
C VAL A 516 9.31 -1.26 34.55
N GLY A 517 9.46 -2.57 34.68
CA GLY A 517 10.28 -3.26 35.67
C GLY A 517 11.45 -4.01 35.03
N ASP A 518 12.46 -4.36 35.82
CA ASP A 518 13.55 -5.30 35.49
C ASP A 518 14.16 -5.07 34.09
N LEU A 519 14.58 -3.83 33.82
CA LEU A 519 15.15 -3.40 32.54
C LEU A 519 16.68 -3.45 32.55
N THR A 520 17.26 -4.28 31.68
CA THR A 520 18.71 -4.30 31.40
C THR A 520 18.99 -3.58 30.09
N VAL A 521 19.92 -2.63 30.10
CA VAL A 521 20.44 -1.98 28.88
C VAL A 521 21.95 -2.13 28.82
N ARG A 522 22.46 -2.49 27.65
CA ARG A 522 23.90 -2.53 27.33
C ARG A 522 24.13 -1.87 25.98
N GLY A 523 25.00 -0.87 25.94
CA GLY A 523 25.32 -0.16 24.69
C GLY A 523 24.25 0.84 24.26
N GLY A 524 24.52 1.52 23.14
CA GLY A 524 23.58 2.44 22.51
C GLY A 524 23.85 3.92 22.73
N ALA A 525 23.09 4.79 22.06
CA ALA A 525 23.24 6.24 22.18
C ALA A 525 22.38 6.82 23.32
N THR A 526 21.20 6.25 23.56
CA THR A 526 20.33 6.63 24.70
C THR A 526 19.82 5.39 25.40
N GLY A 527 19.86 5.36 26.73
CA GLY A 527 19.30 4.27 27.52
C GLY A 527 17.78 4.33 27.52
N VAL A 528 17.21 5.25 28.31
CA VAL A 528 15.76 5.50 28.33
C VAL A 528 15.43 6.94 27.98
N ALA A 529 14.41 7.14 27.15
CA ALA A 529 13.79 8.44 26.91
C ALA A 529 12.29 8.41 27.22
N LEU A 530 11.86 9.17 28.23
CA LEU A 530 10.46 9.34 28.62
C LEU A 530 10.03 10.75 28.22
N ARG A 531 9.00 10.86 27.37
CA ARG A 531 8.48 12.12 26.82
C ARG A 531 6.97 12.22 26.98
N GLY A 532 6.48 13.36 27.47
CA GLY A 532 5.05 13.65 27.48
C GLY A 532 4.17 12.73 28.34
N ASN A 533 4.74 11.76 29.06
CA ASN A 533 3.98 10.76 29.80
C ASN A 533 3.34 11.33 31.08
N ARG A 534 2.42 10.56 31.66
CA ARG A 534 1.74 10.87 32.91
C ARG A 534 1.69 9.64 33.81
N LEU A 535 2.21 9.74 35.04
CA LEU A 535 2.28 8.62 35.99
C LEU A 535 3.05 7.42 35.42
N PHE A 536 4.14 7.69 34.70
CA PHE A 536 5.04 6.62 34.24
C PHE A 536 5.93 6.17 35.40
N THR A 537 6.16 4.87 35.53
CA THR A 537 7.06 4.30 36.55
C THR A 537 8.13 3.44 35.89
N LEU A 538 9.40 3.77 36.13
CA LEU A 538 10.56 2.94 35.82
C LEU A 538 11.19 2.48 37.14
N ALA A 539 11.23 1.17 37.40
CA ALA A 539 11.78 0.62 38.63
C ALA A 539 12.63 -0.62 38.35
N GLY A 540 13.70 -0.87 39.12
CA GLY A 540 14.53 -2.06 38.92
C GLY A 540 15.23 -2.06 37.56
N PHE A 541 16.27 -1.26 37.38
CA PHE A 541 16.95 -1.14 36.08
C PHE A 541 18.48 -1.09 36.19
N ASP A 542 19.15 -1.58 35.15
CA ASP A 542 20.61 -1.58 35.05
C ASP A 542 21.03 -1.18 33.64
N ILE A 543 21.32 0.10 33.47
CA ILE A 543 21.65 0.75 32.20
C ILE A 543 23.15 1.00 32.17
N ARG A 544 23.88 0.40 31.21
CA ARG A 544 25.34 0.54 31.08
C ARG A 544 25.80 0.71 29.63
N ASP A 545 27.03 1.16 29.50
CA ASP A 545 27.75 1.33 28.23
C ASP A 545 27.04 2.28 27.25
N VAL A 546 26.24 3.22 27.76
CA VAL A 546 25.48 4.18 26.95
C VAL A 546 26.36 5.37 26.59
N LEU A 547 26.67 5.49 25.29
CA LEU A 547 27.59 6.49 24.73
C LEU A 547 27.11 7.95 24.90
N GLY A 548 25.80 8.17 25.00
CA GLY A 548 25.18 9.50 24.94
C GLY A 548 24.51 9.94 26.24
N THR A 549 23.29 9.49 26.51
CA THR A 549 22.58 9.82 27.76
C THR A 549 21.90 8.60 28.35
N GLY A 550 22.19 8.27 29.61
CA GLY A 550 21.59 7.12 30.27
C GLY A 550 20.07 7.25 30.41
N LEU A 551 19.59 8.33 31.05
CA LEU A 551 18.17 8.61 31.26
C LEU A 551 17.79 10.03 30.80
N GLN A 552 16.72 10.15 30.02
CA GLN A 552 16.10 11.42 29.63
C GLN A 552 14.65 11.46 30.14
N LEU A 553 14.36 12.36 31.08
CA LEU A 553 13.04 12.55 31.69
C LEU A 553 12.46 13.89 31.22
N GLU A 554 11.57 13.85 30.24
CA GLU A 554 10.95 15.01 29.57
C GLU A 554 9.40 14.95 29.66
N ASP A 555 8.88 14.33 30.71
CA ASP A 555 7.46 14.11 30.96
C ASP A 555 6.70 15.35 31.49
N THR A 556 5.41 15.44 31.17
CA THR A 556 4.60 16.62 31.51
C THR A 556 3.98 16.56 32.90
N ALA A 557 3.95 15.39 33.53
CA ALA A 557 3.46 15.16 34.88
C ALA A 557 4.46 14.32 35.69
N SER A 558 4.11 13.95 36.92
CA SER A 558 5.00 13.20 37.82
C SER A 558 5.32 11.81 37.26
N THR A 559 6.60 11.58 36.99
CA THR A 559 7.20 10.30 36.63
C THR A 559 8.05 9.80 37.80
N THR A 560 8.03 8.50 38.05
CA THR A 560 8.74 7.85 39.15
C THR A 560 9.87 6.98 38.59
N VAL A 561 11.10 7.21 39.05
CA VAL A 561 12.29 6.44 38.69
C VAL A 561 12.96 5.94 39.96
N ARG A 562 13.05 4.61 40.15
CA ARG A 562 13.53 4.01 41.41
C ARG A 562 14.45 2.82 41.23
N GLY A 563 15.41 2.65 42.15
CA GLY A 563 16.13 1.40 42.36
C GLY A 563 16.87 0.91 41.11
N GLY A 564 17.89 1.63 40.68
CA GLY A 564 18.62 1.25 39.47
C GLY A 564 19.97 1.92 39.26
N VAL A 565 20.74 1.35 38.35
CA VAL A 565 22.08 1.79 37.94
C VAL A 565 22.02 2.46 36.58
N VAL A 566 22.77 3.56 36.42
CA VAL A 566 22.96 4.27 35.15
C VAL A 566 24.45 4.58 34.97
N ALA A 567 25.13 3.83 34.11
CA ALA A 567 26.49 4.10 33.67
C ALA A 567 26.48 4.63 32.23
N ALA A 568 27.02 5.84 32.00
CA ALA A 568 27.00 6.48 30.69
C ALA A 568 28.23 7.38 30.44
N ASP A 569 28.76 7.33 29.22
CA ASP A 569 30.05 7.94 28.85
C ASP A 569 30.05 9.48 28.85
N ARG A 570 28.86 10.10 28.90
CA ARG A 570 28.72 11.56 28.73
C ARG A 570 27.76 12.21 29.72
N LEU A 571 26.51 11.75 29.83
CA LEU A 571 25.52 12.27 30.78
C LEU A 571 24.71 11.12 31.38
N GLY A 572 24.71 11.01 32.71
CA GLY A 572 23.93 10.01 33.42
C GLY A 572 22.43 10.25 33.25
N MET A 573 21.94 11.41 33.69
CA MET A 573 20.52 11.73 33.67
C MET A 573 20.24 13.19 33.27
N SER A 574 19.21 13.41 32.46
CA SER A 574 18.62 14.73 32.18
C SER A 574 17.18 14.77 32.68
N ILE A 575 16.87 15.74 33.54
CA ILE A 575 15.52 15.97 34.08
C ILE A 575 15.01 17.33 33.60
N LYS A 576 14.09 17.30 32.64
CA LYS A 576 13.30 18.46 32.18
C LYS A 576 11.83 18.39 32.62
N ALA A 577 11.41 17.20 33.04
CA ALA A 577 10.04 16.86 33.37
C ALA A 577 9.42 17.73 34.49
N GLY A 578 8.09 17.73 34.55
CA GLY A 578 7.34 18.14 35.74
C GLY A 578 7.71 17.28 36.96
N SER A 579 7.29 17.70 38.16
CA SER A 579 7.65 17.16 39.48
C SER A 579 7.85 15.64 39.54
N SER A 580 9.05 15.18 39.17
CA SER A 580 9.40 13.77 39.03
C SER A 580 10.10 13.29 40.30
N THR A 581 9.82 12.07 40.71
CA THR A 581 10.44 11.42 41.86
C THR A 581 11.54 10.49 41.36
N VAL A 582 12.77 10.76 41.77
CA VAL A 582 13.97 10.00 41.40
C VAL A 582 14.68 9.61 42.69
N GLU A 583 14.58 8.34 43.06
CA GLU A 583 15.02 7.85 44.37
C GLU A 583 15.84 6.57 44.25
N PHE A 584 16.87 6.43 45.09
CA PHE A 584 17.70 5.22 45.13
C PHE A 584 18.27 4.84 43.74
N VAL A 585 18.83 5.83 43.02
CA VAL A 585 19.52 5.60 41.74
C VAL A 585 21.02 5.77 41.94
N THR A 586 21.82 4.85 41.41
CA THR A 586 23.27 5.03 41.29
C THR A 586 23.59 5.49 39.87
N VAL A 587 24.13 6.70 39.73
CA VAL A 587 24.50 7.30 38.45
C VAL A 587 26.01 7.43 38.38
N ASP A 588 26.62 6.92 37.32
CA ASP A 588 28.05 6.99 37.05
C ASP A 588 28.30 7.55 35.64
N ALA A 589 28.77 8.79 35.59
CA ALA A 589 29.02 9.50 34.33
C ALA A 589 29.92 10.72 34.56
N PRO A 590 30.67 11.19 33.54
CA PRO A 590 31.42 12.44 33.62
C PRO A 590 30.57 13.66 33.96
N ALA A 591 29.31 13.70 33.53
CA ALA A 591 28.28 14.59 34.06
C ALA A 591 27.15 13.75 34.67
N GLY A 592 26.86 13.92 35.96
CA GLY A 592 25.93 13.07 36.69
C GLY A 592 24.47 13.34 36.31
N VAL A 593 23.89 14.39 36.88
CA VAL A 593 22.49 14.80 36.67
C VAL A 593 22.42 16.25 36.21
N LEU A 594 21.70 16.50 35.13
CA LEU A 594 21.33 17.83 34.65
C LEU A 594 19.84 18.09 34.90
N VAL A 595 19.52 19.11 35.69
CA VAL A 595 18.15 19.60 35.90
C VAL A 595 17.91 20.87 35.07
N ASP A 596 17.05 20.75 34.07
CA ASP A 596 16.72 21.80 33.09
C ASP A 596 15.18 21.92 32.93
N GLY A 597 14.47 21.70 34.05
CA GLY A 597 13.00 21.74 34.17
C GLY A 597 12.52 22.79 35.17
N GLY A 598 11.43 23.48 34.83
CA GLY A 598 10.88 24.58 35.62
C GLY A 598 10.38 24.17 37.02
N ASN A 599 9.83 22.97 37.16
CA ASN A 599 9.46 22.38 38.45
C ASN A 599 10.65 21.70 39.13
N ARG A 600 10.62 21.59 40.47
CA ARG A 600 11.68 20.91 41.23
C ARG A 600 11.39 19.40 41.24
N PRO A 601 12.29 18.53 40.73
CA PRO A 601 12.16 17.10 40.95
C PRO A 601 12.48 16.76 42.41
N ASP A 602 11.84 15.71 42.92
CA ASP A 602 12.21 15.06 44.17
C ASP A 602 13.33 14.05 43.89
N LEU A 603 14.56 14.56 43.88
CA LEU A 603 15.78 13.79 43.65
C LEU A 603 16.50 13.60 44.99
N ARG A 604 16.48 12.38 45.54
CA ARG A 604 17.03 12.04 46.86
C ARG A 604 17.46 10.57 46.95
N ASN A 605 18.24 10.22 47.97
CA ASN A 605 18.81 8.90 48.22
C ASN A 605 19.65 8.33 47.05
N CYS A 606 20.08 9.17 46.11
CA CYS A 606 20.88 8.77 44.96
C CYS A 606 22.38 8.87 45.26
N ILE A 607 23.17 8.03 44.57
CA ILE A 607 24.63 8.12 44.54
C ILE A 607 25.03 8.58 43.15
N LEU A 608 25.57 9.79 43.05
CA LEU A 608 26.16 10.33 41.84
C LEU A 608 27.68 10.18 41.94
N VAL A 609 28.30 9.50 40.98
CA VAL A 609 29.74 9.29 40.94
C VAL A 609 30.28 9.59 39.53
N ASN A 610 31.55 9.92 39.45
CA ASN A 610 32.29 10.00 38.19
C ASN A 610 33.55 9.14 38.34
N ARG A 611 33.46 7.87 37.91
CA ARG A 611 34.60 6.94 37.92
C ARG A 611 35.40 6.97 36.62
N GLU A 612 34.75 7.25 35.51
CA GLU A 612 35.36 7.21 34.16
C GLU A 612 36.24 8.44 33.85
N ALA A 613 35.93 9.62 34.40
CA ALA A 613 36.73 10.83 34.21
C ALA A 613 36.88 11.66 35.50
N PRO A 614 37.51 11.13 36.58
CA PRO A 614 37.54 11.78 37.89
C PRO A 614 38.11 13.20 37.87
N GLY A 615 37.50 14.10 38.66
CA GLY A 615 37.86 15.52 38.71
C GLY A 615 37.32 16.35 37.55
N THR A 616 36.46 15.80 36.69
CA THR A 616 35.80 16.53 35.60
C THR A 616 34.29 16.68 35.85
N GLY A 617 33.65 17.54 35.04
CA GLY A 617 32.20 17.73 35.01
C GLY A 617 31.55 18.14 36.33
N TYR A 618 30.23 18.00 36.39
CA TYR A 618 29.42 18.37 37.55
C TYR A 618 28.55 17.20 37.96
N GLY A 619 28.47 16.93 39.27
CA GLY A 619 27.64 15.86 39.79
C GLY A 619 26.16 16.17 39.63
N LEU A 620 25.74 17.35 40.07
CA LEU A 620 24.42 17.91 39.82
C LEU A 620 24.55 19.33 39.27
N GLU A 621 24.17 19.54 38.00
CA GLU A 621 24.02 20.86 37.39
C GLU A 621 22.54 21.24 37.33
N GLU A 622 22.21 22.46 37.74
CA GLU A 622 20.89 23.06 37.49
C GLU A 622 21.00 24.29 36.56
N ARG A 623 19.95 24.52 35.76
CA ARG A 623 19.88 25.67 34.83
C ARG A 623 18.75 26.65 35.11
N THR A 624 17.97 26.44 36.16
CA THR A 624 16.69 27.13 36.38
C THR A 624 16.69 28.08 37.58
N ALA A 625 16.78 27.58 38.83
CA ALA A 625 16.30 28.34 39.99
C ALA A 625 17.16 28.30 41.27
N GLY A 626 18.37 27.75 41.27
CA GLY A 626 19.26 27.81 42.45
C GLY A 626 18.84 26.89 43.59
N ARG A 627 18.17 25.78 43.28
CA ARG A 627 17.46 24.92 44.25
C ARG A 627 18.43 24.04 45.05
N SER A 628 17.88 23.38 46.07
CA SER A 628 18.61 22.39 46.87
C SER A 628 18.18 20.96 46.53
N TYR A 629 19.13 20.02 46.58
CA TYR A 629 18.94 18.59 46.38
C TYR A 629 19.60 17.80 47.52
N PRO A 630 19.05 17.90 48.75
CA PRO A 630 19.57 17.19 49.92
C PRO A 630 19.48 15.67 49.75
N TRP A 631 20.13 14.92 50.64
CA TRP A 631 20.09 13.44 50.69
C TRP A 631 20.65 12.72 49.45
N ASN A 632 21.55 13.33 48.69
CA ASN A 632 22.28 12.67 47.60
C ASN A 632 23.77 12.65 47.92
N ASN A 633 24.46 11.53 47.68
CA ASN A 633 25.93 11.50 47.72
C ASN A 633 26.51 11.85 46.36
N ILE A 634 27.47 12.79 46.31
CA ILE A 634 28.07 13.24 45.06
C ILE A 634 29.60 13.20 45.14
N PHE A 635 30.25 12.35 44.34
CA PHE A 635 31.69 12.08 44.46
C PHE A 635 32.43 11.99 43.11
N GLY A 636 33.70 12.40 43.09
CA GLY A 636 34.57 12.27 41.91
C GLY A 636 34.44 13.36 40.84
N PHE A 637 33.60 14.38 41.02
CA PHE A 637 33.41 15.47 40.06
C PHE A 637 34.34 16.68 40.31
N LEU A 638 34.48 17.58 39.32
CA LEU A 638 35.16 18.88 39.50
C LEU A 638 34.46 19.74 40.57
N SER A 639 33.13 19.69 40.59
CA SER A 639 32.31 20.24 41.68
C SER A 639 31.11 19.31 41.90
N PRO A 640 30.75 19.00 43.17
CA PRO A 640 29.54 18.24 43.48
C PRO A 640 28.28 18.88 42.90
N THR A 641 28.13 20.19 43.06
CA THR A 641 26.98 20.95 42.54
C THR A 641 27.41 22.12 41.65
N LYS A 642 26.51 22.54 40.76
CA LYS A 642 26.62 23.78 39.98
C LYS A 642 25.25 24.46 39.84
N ASN A 643 25.19 25.73 40.20
CA ASN A 643 23.96 26.54 40.26
C ASN A 643 22.86 25.93 41.16
N CYS A 644 23.24 25.11 42.14
CA CYS A 644 22.36 24.45 43.10
C CYS A 644 23.17 24.07 44.36
N SER A 645 22.49 23.57 45.39
CA SER A 645 23.09 23.17 46.67
C SER A 645 22.56 21.80 47.15
N GLN A 646 23.09 21.29 48.27
CA GLN A 646 22.57 20.10 48.99
C GLN A 646 22.02 20.48 50.39
N SER A 647 21.78 21.76 50.65
CA SER A 647 21.29 22.30 51.94
C SER A 647 19.97 21.67 52.40
N GLY A 648 19.91 21.22 53.66
CA GLY A 648 18.70 20.67 54.29
C GLY A 648 18.82 19.23 54.81
N ALA A 649 19.99 18.60 54.67
CA ALA A 649 20.31 17.27 55.18
C ALA A 649 21.81 17.17 55.55
N PRO A 650 22.25 16.08 56.20
CA PRO A 650 23.66 15.72 56.25
C PRO A 650 24.21 15.54 54.82
N ILE A 651 25.02 16.48 54.35
CA ILE A 651 25.62 16.42 53.02
C ILE A 651 26.80 15.46 53.06
N LEU A 652 26.76 14.40 52.25
CA LEU A 652 27.89 13.50 52.04
C LEU A 652 28.35 13.64 50.58
N ASN A 653 29.62 13.95 50.40
CA ASN A 653 30.29 14.01 49.10
C ASN A 653 31.56 13.16 49.19
N THR A 654 31.37 11.89 49.50
CA THR A 654 32.41 10.95 49.94
C THR A 654 32.48 9.73 49.02
N ASP A 655 33.60 9.02 49.06
CA ASP A 655 33.80 7.78 48.32
C ASP A 655 32.72 6.76 48.71
N PRO A 656 31.89 6.29 47.76
CA PRO A 656 30.88 5.27 48.02
C PRO A 656 31.46 3.94 48.52
N ARG A 657 32.74 3.66 48.28
CA ARG A 657 33.40 2.37 48.60
C ARG A 657 32.65 1.18 47.99
N PHE A 658 32.39 1.25 46.68
CA PHE A 658 31.77 0.15 45.94
C PHE A 658 32.60 -1.14 45.97
N VAL A 659 31.95 -2.29 45.81
CA VAL A 659 32.62 -3.60 45.62
C VAL A 659 33.54 -3.52 44.40
N GLY A 660 33.05 -2.97 43.30
CA GLY A 660 33.80 -2.68 42.08
C GLY A 660 34.25 -3.91 41.31
N GLY A 661 35.11 -3.70 40.31
CA GLY A 661 35.55 -4.74 39.39
C GLY A 661 36.21 -4.13 38.14
N GLY A 662 36.22 -4.89 37.04
CA GLY A 662 36.49 -4.33 35.71
C GLY A 662 35.35 -3.40 35.25
N SER A 663 35.55 -2.65 34.16
CA SER A 663 34.55 -1.69 33.67
C SER A 663 33.23 -2.35 33.26
N ALA A 664 33.28 -3.39 32.43
CA ALA A 664 32.10 -4.09 31.91
C ALA A 664 31.22 -4.71 33.02
N ASP A 665 31.85 -5.31 34.03
CA ASP A 665 31.19 -6.04 35.11
C ASP A 665 31.28 -5.30 36.46
N TYR A 666 31.36 -3.96 36.46
CA TYR A 666 31.59 -3.21 37.70
C TYR A 666 30.45 -3.40 38.71
N ASP A 667 30.79 -3.82 39.93
CA ASP A 667 29.81 -4.02 40.99
C ASP A 667 29.58 -2.72 41.79
N TYR A 668 28.37 -2.17 41.68
CA TYR A 668 27.93 -0.96 42.37
C TYR A 668 27.33 -1.22 43.77
N HIS A 669 27.36 -2.47 44.28
CA HIS A 669 27.05 -2.70 45.69
C HIS A 669 28.06 -1.98 46.59
N LEU A 670 27.64 -1.54 47.77
CA LEU A 670 28.52 -0.92 48.75
C LEU A 670 29.27 -2.01 49.54
N ARG A 671 30.57 -1.82 49.81
CA ARG A 671 31.32 -2.68 50.72
C ARG A 671 30.94 -2.40 52.18
N GLU A 672 31.20 -3.38 53.05
CA GLU A 672 31.17 -3.18 54.50
C GLU A 672 32.02 -1.97 54.91
N GLY A 673 31.48 -1.13 55.79
CA GLY A 673 32.13 0.12 56.19
C GLY A 673 32.04 1.27 55.17
N SER A 674 31.18 1.16 54.14
CA SER A 674 30.76 2.35 53.38
C SER A 674 29.96 3.30 54.27
N PRO A 675 30.23 4.62 54.25
CA PRO A 675 29.44 5.60 54.99
C PRO A 675 28.01 5.77 54.43
N LEU A 676 27.70 5.17 53.27
CA LEU A 676 26.42 5.31 52.59
C LEU A 676 25.40 4.20 52.92
N LEU A 677 25.77 3.24 53.78
CA LEU A 677 24.91 2.13 54.22
C LEU A 677 23.75 2.54 55.16
N GLY A 678 23.82 3.74 55.75
CA GLY A 678 22.81 4.28 56.67
C GLY A 678 22.64 5.79 56.51
N ALA A 679 22.72 6.27 55.27
CA ALA A 679 22.77 7.68 54.93
C ALA A 679 21.55 8.20 54.15
N ALA A 680 20.66 7.32 53.69
CA ALA A 680 19.39 7.72 53.09
C ALA A 680 18.50 8.43 54.12
N ASP A 681 17.48 9.16 53.65
CA ASP A 681 16.61 9.97 54.51
C ASP A 681 15.71 9.15 55.47
N ASP A 682 15.54 7.87 55.18
CA ASP A 682 14.92 6.85 56.03
C ASP A 682 15.90 6.16 57.00
N GLY A 683 17.19 6.52 56.95
CA GLY A 683 18.28 5.88 57.70
C GLY A 683 18.83 4.61 57.05
N GLY A 684 18.38 4.25 55.85
CA GLY A 684 18.83 3.11 55.07
C GLY A 684 20.03 3.38 54.17
N GLN A 685 20.29 2.44 53.26
CA GLN A 685 21.35 2.52 52.28
C GLN A 685 20.98 3.48 51.12
N MET A 686 21.92 4.30 50.66
CA MET A 686 21.76 5.10 49.43
C MET A 686 22.01 4.28 48.14
N GLY A 687 21.49 4.79 47.02
CA GLY A 687 21.76 4.30 45.67
C GLY A 687 20.93 3.07 45.29
N ALA A 688 21.24 2.50 44.12
CA ALA A 688 20.48 1.44 43.45
C ALA A 688 19.97 0.32 44.38
N TYR A 689 20.88 -0.22 45.21
CA TYR A 689 20.62 -1.37 46.08
C TYR A 689 20.12 -1.01 47.48
N GLY A 690 19.84 0.27 47.73
CA GLY A 690 19.10 0.71 48.94
C GLY A 690 17.58 0.53 48.81
N TRP A 691 17.07 0.42 47.59
CA TRP A 691 15.64 0.23 47.32
C TRP A 691 15.23 -1.22 47.56
N ALA A 692 14.22 -1.42 48.41
CA ALA A 692 13.71 -2.74 48.81
C ALA A 692 12.50 -3.24 47.99
N GLY A 693 12.15 -2.56 46.88
CA GLY A 693 10.92 -2.78 46.12
C GLY A 693 9.84 -1.72 46.38
N ASP A 694 8.74 -1.80 45.61
CA ASP A 694 7.46 -1.12 45.89
C ASP A 694 6.41 -2.17 46.31
#